data_AF-A0AAN7QRU4-F1
#
_entry.id   AF-A0AAN7QRU4-F1
#
_cell.length_a   1.000
_cell.length_b   1.000
_cell.length_c   1.000
_cell.angle_alpha   90.00
_cell.angle_beta   90.00
_cell.angle_gamma   90.00
#
_symmetry.space_group_name_H-M   'P 1'
#
loop_
_entity.id
_entity.type
_entity.pdbx_description
1 polymer ?
#
loop_
_entity_poly.entity_id
_entity_poly.type
_entity_poly.pdbx_seq_one_letter_code
_entity_poly.pdbx_strand_id
1 'polypeptide(L)'
;MIYSEKVFLQYPPILGAFISLWDVIILLKGVNHGEPLIYHLWFFRCSRFAVWVIIILLSRSSRCLFMFYDRVLCFWWILKPILVIPLLLKNFTSSGILVCVRESSILLIDVLFGITINIIRIKKEYSKTGSLEESLLSADEDASFPKEPGDTESFWNLMIFKSINIVMNRGVMKQLDFEDLLPLPTDMSPASCHDKLQSCWESHQTQNNSDPLFKALFHAYGWAYIHLGLLKIVNDCLGFTGPLLLNRLIRFLERGSGHLEGFILAVLLGATTIIKSFLDTQYSFHLAKMRLKLRSSIMTAIYQKCLRVGLAERSQFSVGEIQTFMSVDADRTVNLCNSFHDMWSLPLQIGVALYLLYVQVKFAFVAGVAITLLLIPLNKWISELIASATQKMMKQKDERIRRTGELLANIQTLKMYSWELHFSDWLMETRLLEVKHLSTRKYLDAWCVFFWATTPTLFSLSTFGLFTLMGHQLDAATVFTCLALFNTLILPLNSFPWVINGLIDAFISTRRLGGFLCCSEHQYEKSRLPFDTGGMAIIMEDVYSDWSSSKLENEHQNMIINYVTIAIPKGAWVAIVGEVGSGKSSLLNSILGEMRLHGGSIGCAGSVAYVPQVPWIVSGTVRDNILFGKSYDSKRYFDTLRACALDVDISVMAGGDMVFIGEKGANLSGGQRARIALARALYHGSDILMLDDVLSAVDAQVAQWILYNALQGPLMEQRTCILCTHNAQAISRADMVVVMEKGCVMWVGPPADLACSRFSAFSISTHSGTSFQIPEQESCTSSSEVQEETEHPSAAEYTQEMMEEEARREGKVELAVYKKYVSFSGSFISVVIVLSALSMQTSRNGNDLWLSYWVDTTKGGQGAMYSTSFYLVHNVVGSFTIFRSFMSHIL
;
A
#
# COMPACT_ATOMS: atom_id res chain seq x y z
N MET A 1 29.26 -23.27 39.92
CA MET A 1 27.80 -23.30 40.17
C MET A 1 26.95 -23.06 38.91
N ILE A 2 27.29 -22.12 38.02
CA ILE A 2 26.47 -21.75 36.84
C ILE A 2 26.25 -22.89 35.82
N TYR A 3 27.20 -23.82 35.67
CA TYR A 3 27.05 -24.95 34.74
C TYR A 3 26.09 -26.04 35.27
N SER A 4 26.04 -26.22 36.60
CA SER A 4 25.16 -27.19 37.25
C SER A 4 23.70 -26.73 37.24
N GLU A 5 23.43 -25.43 37.40
CA GLU A 5 22.08 -24.86 37.25
C GLU A 5 21.52 -25.04 35.84
N LYS A 6 22.33 -24.83 34.79
CA LYS A 6 21.89 -24.99 33.39
C LYS A 6 21.49 -26.44 33.07
N VAL A 7 22.24 -27.42 33.57
CA VAL A 7 21.94 -28.85 33.38
C VAL A 7 20.68 -29.24 34.16
N PHE A 8 20.54 -28.75 35.40
CA PHE A 8 19.37 -29.05 36.24
C PHE A 8 18.08 -28.44 35.67
N LEU A 9 18.15 -27.29 34.99
CA LEU A 9 17.01 -26.65 34.34
C LEU A 9 16.61 -27.30 33.00
N GLN A 10 17.53 -27.92 32.26
CA GLN A 10 17.22 -28.57 30.97
C GLN A 10 16.63 -29.98 31.08
N TYR A 11 16.92 -30.68 32.18
CA TYR A 11 16.51 -32.08 32.36
C TYR A 11 14.97 -32.28 32.47
N PRO A 12 14.21 -31.45 33.22
CA PRO A 12 12.78 -31.68 33.45
C PRO A 12 11.89 -31.63 32.19
N PRO A 13 12.06 -30.70 31.22
CA PRO A 13 11.26 -30.70 29.99
C PRO A 13 11.61 -31.84 29.04
N ILE A 14 12.89 -32.20 28.97
CA ILE A 14 13.35 -33.31 28.12
C ILE A 14 12.77 -34.61 28.67
N LEU A 15 12.86 -34.82 29.98
CA LEU A 15 12.21 -35.94 30.67
C LEU A 15 10.68 -35.93 30.46
N GLY A 16 10.03 -34.77 30.56
CA GLY A 16 8.60 -34.60 30.31
C GLY A 16 8.19 -34.92 28.87
N ALA A 17 9.01 -34.54 27.89
CA ALA A 17 8.81 -34.88 26.48
C ALA A 17 8.96 -36.38 26.23
N PHE A 18 10.02 -37.02 26.77
CA PHE A 18 10.23 -38.47 26.68
C PHE A 18 9.08 -39.26 27.34
N ILE A 19 8.63 -38.85 28.52
CA ILE A 19 7.48 -39.46 29.20
C ILE A 19 6.21 -39.34 28.34
N SER A 20 5.97 -38.18 27.73
CA SER A 20 4.80 -38.01 26.85
C SER A 20 4.90 -38.80 25.54
N LEU A 21 6.11 -38.97 24.99
CA LEU A 21 6.36 -39.76 23.79
C LEU A 21 6.12 -41.25 24.07
N TRP A 22 6.57 -41.72 25.22
CA TRP A 22 6.30 -43.08 25.69
C TRP A 22 4.81 -43.32 25.93
N ASP A 23 4.10 -42.35 26.51
CA ASP A 23 2.65 -42.39 26.72
C ASP A 23 1.87 -42.51 25.39
N VAL A 24 2.27 -41.74 24.38
CA VAL A 24 1.67 -41.80 23.02
C VAL A 24 1.95 -43.16 22.35
N ILE A 25 3.15 -43.73 22.50
CA ILE A 25 3.48 -45.07 21.97
C ILE A 25 2.63 -46.15 22.64
N ILE A 26 2.47 -46.08 23.97
CA ILE A 26 1.63 -47.01 24.74
C ILE A 26 0.17 -46.89 24.33
N LEU A 27 -0.35 -45.67 24.13
CA LEU A 27 -1.70 -45.42 23.62
C LEU A 27 -1.91 -46.00 22.22
N LEU A 28 -0.98 -45.76 21.29
CA LEU A 28 -1.06 -46.31 19.93
C LEU A 28 -1.05 -47.84 19.93
N LYS A 29 -0.26 -48.45 20.83
CA LYS A 29 -0.19 -49.91 20.98
C LYS A 29 -1.45 -50.49 21.64
N GLY A 30 -2.02 -49.81 22.62
CA GLY A 30 -3.26 -50.23 23.29
C GLY A 30 -4.52 -50.07 22.43
N VAL A 31 -4.58 -49.07 21.54
CA VAL A 31 -5.68 -48.90 20.57
C VAL A 31 -5.77 -50.07 19.58
N ASN A 32 -4.65 -50.77 19.33
CA ASN A 32 -4.61 -51.95 18.45
C ASN A 32 -4.92 -53.28 19.19
N HIS A 33 -4.92 -53.32 20.53
CA HIS A 33 -5.02 -54.57 21.30
C HIS A 33 -6.14 -54.60 22.35
N GLY A 34 -6.88 -53.51 22.58
CA GLY A 34 -8.13 -53.55 23.34
C GLY A 34 -7.99 -53.80 24.85
N GLU A 35 -6.81 -53.65 25.45
CA GLU A 35 -6.59 -53.79 26.89
C GLU A 35 -6.76 -52.47 27.67
N PRO A 36 -7.25 -52.51 28.94
CA PRO A 36 -7.38 -51.33 29.78
C PRO A 36 -6.00 -50.80 30.24
N LEU A 37 -5.64 -49.62 29.75
CA LEU A 37 -4.35 -48.96 29.99
C LEU A 37 -4.29 -48.26 31.36
N ILE A 38 -3.97 -49.02 32.41
CA ILE A 38 -3.82 -48.51 33.79
C ILE A 38 -2.66 -47.49 33.91
N TYR A 39 -1.60 -47.64 33.10
CA TYR A 39 -0.39 -46.81 33.19
C TYR A 39 -0.47 -45.44 32.50
N HIS A 40 -1.39 -45.26 31.54
CA HIS A 40 -1.57 -43.99 30.82
C HIS A 40 -1.92 -42.83 31.77
N LEU A 41 -2.78 -43.09 32.75
CA LEU A 41 -3.20 -42.07 33.71
C LEU A 41 -2.03 -41.55 34.56
N TRP A 42 -1.03 -42.40 34.80
CA TRP A 42 0.15 -42.06 35.59
C TRP A 42 1.15 -41.23 34.77
N PHE A 43 1.47 -41.67 33.55
CA PHE A 43 2.36 -40.93 32.64
C PHE A 43 1.78 -39.57 32.22
N PHE A 44 0.47 -39.51 31.99
CA PHE A 44 -0.26 -38.27 31.72
C PHE A 44 -0.18 -37.27 32.89
N ARG A 45 -0.36 -37.74 34.15
CA ARG A 45 -0.21 -36.89 35.35
C ARG A 45 1.22 -36.40 35.55
N CYS A 46 2.23 -37.23 35.25
CA CYS A 46 3.64 -36.84 35.30
C CYS A 46 3.97 -35.78 34.23
N SER A 47 3.43 -35.91 33.00
CA SER A 47 3.57 -34.88 31.96
C SER A 47 2.95 -33.54 32.39
N ARG A 48 1.77 -33.57 33.05
CA ARG A 48 1.12 -32.37 33.60
C ARG A 48 1.94 -31.70 34.70
N PHE A 49 2.52 -32.49 35.60
CA PHE A 49 3.40 -31.96 36.65
C PHE A 49 4.61 -31.23 36.05
N ALA A 50 5.21 -31.78 34.99
CA ALA A 50 6.32 -31.13 34.29
C ALA A 50 5.91 -29.78 33.66
N VAL A 51 4.74 -29.71 33.02
CA VAL A 51 4.22 -28.44 32.43
C VAL A 51 4.00 -27.38 33.50
N TRP A 52 3.38 -27.72 34.64
CA TRP A 52 3.15 -26.77 35.73
C TRP A 52 4.45 -26.31 36.41
N VAL A 53 5.41 -27.21 36.58
CA VAL A 53 6.75 -26.85 37.08
C VAL A 53 7.42 -25.85 36.12
N ILE A 54 7.29 -26.04 34.81
CA ILE A 54 7.83 -25.12 33.81
C ILE A 54 7.12 -23.76 33.86
N ILE A 55 5.79 -23.72 33.99
CA ILE A 55 5.01 -22.47 34.11
C ILE A 55 5.41 -21.69 35.38
N ILE A 56 5.60 -22.38 36.50
CA ILE A 56 6.02 -21.77 37.78
C ILE A 56 7.47 -21.27 37.71
N LEU A 57 8.36 -21.99 37.02
CA LEU A 57 9.73 -21.53 36.78
C LEU A 57 9.77 -20.31 35.84
N LEU A 58 8.83 -20.24 34.87
CA LEU A 58 8.62 -19.10 33.96
C LEU A 58 8.10 -17.86 34.68
N SER A 59 7.11 -18.03 35.57
CA SER A 59 6.50 -16.90 36.29
C SER A 59 7.46 -16.25 37.28
N ARG A 60 8.46 -16.99 37.76
CA ARG A 60 9.47 -16.50 38.70
C ARG A 60 10.76 -16.00 38.07
N SER A 61 11.06 -16.28 36.80
CA SER A 61 12.36 -15.92 36.23
C SER A 61 12.30 -15.50 34.75
N SER A 62 12.61 -14.23 34.48
CA SER A 62 12.79 -13.69 33.13
C SER A 62 13.97 -14.33 32.37
N ARG A 63 14.85 -15.05 33.08
CA ARG A 63 16.08 -15.67 32.54
C ARG A 63 15.94 -17.13 32.11
N CYS A 64 14.85 -17.84 32.46
CA CYS A 64 14.63 -19.26 32.10
C CYS A 64 14.19 -19.51 30.65
N LEU A 65 14.25 -18.50 29.78
CA LEU A 65 13.86 -18.61 28.38
C LEU A 65 14.77 -19.50 27.52
N PHE A 66 15.93 -19.93 28.03
CA PHE A 66 16.87 -20.79 27.29
C PHE A 66 16.26 -22.17 26.93
N MET A 67 15.34 -22.68 27.74
CA MET A 67 14.75 -24.02 27.56
C MET A 67 13.85 -24.13 26.32
N PHE A 68 13.30 -23.01 25.83
CA PHE A 68 12.41 -22.99 24.64
C PHE A 68 13.16 -22.76 23.33
N TYR A 69 14.50 -22.70 23.35
CA TYR A 69 15.29 -22.59 22.12
C TYR A 69 15.54 -23.93 21.42
N ASP A 70 15.28 -25.05 22.11
CA ASP A 70 15.38 -26.34 21.46
C ASP A 70 14.22 -26.52 20.49
N ARG A 71 14.56 -26.52 19.19
CA ARG A 71 13.62 -26.67 18.07
C ARG A 71 12.81 -27.96 18.20
N VAL A 72 13.39 -29.00 18.80
CA VAL A 72 12.76 -30.30 19.01
C VAL A 72 11.64 -30.21 20.04
N LEU A 73 11.89 -29.52 21.16
CA LEU A 73 10.92 -29.38 22.24
C LEU A 73 9.71 -28.57 21.77
N CYS A 74 9.93 -27.44 21.09
CA CYS A 74 8.85 -26.60 20.54
C CYS A 74 8.03 -27.33 19.48
N PHE A 75 8.68 -28.05 18.56
CA PHE A 75 7.99 -28.89 17.59
C PHE A 75 7.15 -29.97 18.27
N TRP A 76 7.68 -30.62 19.31
CA TRP A 76 6.98 -31.66 20.05
C TRP A 76 5.73 -31.15 20.77
N TRP A 77 5.80 -30.00 21.44
CA TRP A 77 4.65 -29.42 22.13
C TRP A 77 3.56 -28.89 21.18
N ILE A 78 3.89 -28.64 19.91
CA ILE A 78 2.92 -28.35 18.84
C ILE A 78 2.34 -29.65 18.25
N LEU A 79 3.17 -30.67 18.06
CA LEU A 79 2.76 -31.95 17.49
C LEU A 79 1.88 -32.77 18.43
N LYS A 80 2.14 -32.69 19.74
CA LYS A 80 1.40 -33.41 20.79
C LYS A 80 -0.12 -33.17 20.73
N PRO A 81 -0.66 -31.93 20.74
CA PRO A 81 -2.10 -31.73 20.62
C PRO A 81 -2.63 -32.22 19.27
N ILE A 82 -1.90 -32.06 18.16
CA ILE A 82 -2.32 -32.54 16.83
C ILE A 82 -2.48 -34.08 16.81
N LEU A 83 -1.59 -34.82 17.48
CA LEU A 83 -1.68 -36.28 17.58
C LEU A 83 -2.75 -36.75 18.59
N VAL A 84 -3.07 -35.94 19.59
CA VAL A 84 -4.03 -36.26 20.66
C VAL A 84 -5.49 -35.96 20.24
N ILE A 85 -5.72 -34.96 19.37
CA ILE A 85 -7.06 -34.58 18.87
C ILE A 85 -7.81 -35.76 18.19
N PRO A 86 -7.22 -36.53 17.26
CA PRO A 86 -7.88 -37.66 16.62
C PRO A 86 -8.22 -38.79 17.60
N LEU A 87 -7.36 -38.99 18.61
CA LEU A 87 -7.55 -40.03 19.63
C LEU A 87 -8.67 -39.68 20.60
N LEU A 88 -8.78 -38.40 20.99
CA LEU A 88 -9.89 -37.86 21.77
C LEU A 88 -11.22 -37.97 21.01
N LEU A 89 -11.22 -37.68 19.70
CA LEU A 89 -12.37 -37.90 18.79
C LEU A 89 -12.89 -39.34 18.79
N LYS A 90 -12.03 -40.34 19.02
CA LYS A 90 -12.42 -41.75 19.13
C LYS A 90 -13.04 -42.09 20.50
N ASN A 91 -12.49 -41.54 21.58
CA ASN A 91 -13.01 -41.69 22.96
C ASN A 91 -14.25 -40.83 23.26
N PHE A 92 -14.57 -39.86 22.41
CA PHE A 92 -15.80 -39.06 22.49
C PHE A 92 -17.11 -39.85 22.35
N THR A 93 -17.02 -41.16 22.14
CA THR A 93 -18.14 -42.10 22.00
C THR A 93 -18.68 -42.63 23.35
N SER A 94 -18.02 -42.42 24.50
CA SER A 94 -18.50 -42.89 25.82
C SER A 94 -18.87 -41.78 26.82
N SER A 95 -19.79 -42.09 27.74
CA SER A 95 -20.50 -41.17 28.64
C SER A 95 -19.67 -40.64 29.82
N GLY A 96 -18.64 -39.83 29.56
CA GLY A 96 -17.82 -39.19 30.59
C GLY A 96 -17.63 -37.69 30.37
N ILE A 97 -18.65 -36.88 30.63
CA ILE A 97 -18.64 -35.41 30.40
C ILE A 97 -17.55 -34.72 31.24
N LEU A 98 -17.36 -35.12 32.50
CA LEU A 98 -16.31 -34.57 33.37
C LEU A 98 -14.89 -34.92 32.87
N VAL A 99 -14.72 -36.12 32.31
CA VAL A 99 -13.46 -36.55 31.68
C VAL A 99 -13.23 -35.73 30.41
N CYS A 100 -14.26 -35.53 29.58
CA CYS A 100 -14.20 -34.66 28.42
C CYS A 100 -13.82 -33.22 28.77
N VAL A 101 -14.46 -32.60 29.75
CA VAL A 101 -14.16 -31.21 30.16
C VAL A 101 -12.73 -31.13 30.68
N ARG A 102 -12.29 -32.12 31.46
CA ARG A 102 -10.91 -32.22 31.94
C ARG A 102 -9.92 -32.34 30.78
N GLU A 103 -10.11 -33.28 29.85
CA GLU A 103 -9.20 -33.47 28.72
C GLU A 103 -9.19 -32.27 27.75
N SER A 104 -10.35 -31.67 27.47
CA SER A 104 -10.47 -30.45 26.64
C SER A 104 -9.82 -29.23 27.30
N SER A 105 -9.96 -29.07 28.63
CA SER A 105 -9.29 -27.99 29.36
C SER A 105 -7.77 -28.14 29.38
N ILE A 106 -7.27 -29.38 29.40
CA ILE A 106 -5.84 -29.69 29.36
C ILE A 106 -5.28 -29.42 27.96
N LEU A 107 -6.00 -29.81 26.91
CA LEU A 107 -5.64 -29.51 25.54
C LEU A 107 -5.58 -28.00 25.28
N LEU A 108 -6.55 -27.26 25.83
CA LEU A 108 -6.60 -25.80 25.73
C LEU A 108 -5.43 -25.14 26.47
N ILE A 109 -5.03 -25.65 27.62
CA ILE A 109 -3.83 -25.18 28.35
C ILE A 109 -2.55 -25.49 27.57
N ASP A 110 -2.40 -26.70 27.01
CA ASP A 110 -1.22 -27.08 26.20
C ASP A 110 -1.13 -26.21 24.92
N VAL A 111 -2.26 -25.90 24.29
CA VAL A 111 -2.33 -25.00 23.11
C VAL A 111 -2.01 -23.56 23.49
N LEU A 112 -2.61 -23.02 24.56
CA LEU A 112 -2.30 -21.67 25.05
C LEU A 112 -0.81 -21.55 25.42
N PHE A 113 -0.24 -22.58 26.05
CA PHE A 113 1.18 -22.64 26.36
C PHE A 113 2.04 -22.63 25.09
N GLY A 114 1.70 -23.43 24.07
CA GLY A 114 2.36 -23.40 22.76
C GLY A 114 2.26 -22.03 22.06
N ILE A 115 1.12 -21.35 22.16
CA ILE A 115 0.92 -19.99 21.64
C ILE A 115 1.81 -19.00 22.40
N THR A 116 1.85 -19.05 23.74
CA THR A 116 2.70 -18.16 24.54
C THR A 116 4.18 -18.33 24.24
N ILE A 117 4.67 -19.57 24.05
CA ILE A 117 6.07 -19.84 23.65
C ILE A 117 6.37 -19.21 22.29
N ASN A 118 5.48 -19.37 21.31
CA ASN A 118 5.67 -18.81 19.98
C ASN A 118 5.65 -17.27 19.98
N ILE A 119 4.75 -16.66 20.75
CA ILE A 119 4.70 -15.21 20.93
C ILE A 119 5.99 -14.68 21.58
N ILE A 120 6.48 -15.36 22.63
CA ILE A 120 7.74 -15.00 23.29
C ILE A 120 8.94 -15.16 22.34
N ARG A 121 8.94 -16.20 21.50
CA ARG A 121 9.97 -16.38 20.45
C ARG A 121 9.94 -15.26 19.44
N ILE A 122 8.75 -14.89 18.92
CA ILE A 122 8.58 -13.78 17.99
C ILE A 122 9.15 -12.49 18.61
N LYS A 123 8.77 -12.17 19.85
CA LYS A 123 9.30 -10.99 20.56
C LYS A 123 10.83 -11.00 20.68
N LYS A 124 11.46 -12.16 20.89
CA LYS A 124 12.92 -12.24 21.06
C LYS A 124 13.72 -12.38 19.76
N GLU A 125 13.13 -12.89 18.70
CA GLU A 125 13.70 -12.83 17.34
C GLU A 125 13.76 -11.37 16.87
N TYR A 126 12.75 -10.56 17.25
CA TYR A 126 12.79 -9.09 17.15
C TYR A 126 13.88 -8.46 18.04
N SER A 127 14.03 -8.88 19.30
CA SER A 127 15.07 -8.37 20.21
C SER A 127 16.51 -8.72 19.78
N LYS A 128 16.72 -9.86 19.09
CA LYS A 128 18.05 -10.26 18.58
C LYS A 128 18.49 -9.52 17.32
N THR A 129 17.57 -8.97 16.53
CA THR A 129 17.88 -8.10 15.37
C THR A 129 17.78 -6.61 15.67
N GLY A 130 17.67 -6.23 16.94
CA GLY A 130 17.82 -4.83 17.36
C GLY A 130 17.64 -4.67 18.87
N SER A 131 18.74 -4.51 19.61
CA SER A 131 18.74 -3.98 20.97
C SER A 131 18.45 -2.46 20.97
N LEU A 132 17.41 -2.04 20.26
CA LEU A 132 17.07 -0.63 20.04
C LEU A 132 15.81 -0.21 20.80
N GLU A 133 14.98 -1.13 21.31
CA GLU A 133 13.87 -0.79 22.23
C GLU A 133 14.34 -0.15 23.54
N GLU A 134 15.57 -0.44 23.97
CA GLU A 134 16.20 0.21 25.14
C GLU A 134 16.96 1.49 24.77
N SER A 135 17.28 1.69 23.48
CA SER A 135 17.89 2.92 22.94
C SER A 135 16.85 3.92 22.41
N LEU A 136 15.56 3.55 22.38
CA LEU A 136 14.43 4.35 21.89
C LEU A 136 13.96 5.46 22.86
N LEU A 137 14.84 5.86 23.79
CA LEU A 137 14.58 6.87 24.80
C LEU A 137 15.75 7.84 25.02
N SER A 138 16.86 7.75 24.29
CA SER A 138 18.04 8.61 24.53
C SER A 138 18.67 9.24 23.29
N ALA A 139 17.95 9.38 22.17
CA ALA A 139 18.45 10.13 21.02
C ALA A 139 17.32 11.00 20.44
N ASP A 140 17.35 12.26 20.88
CA ASP A 140 16.70 13.50 20.42
C ASP A 140 15.84 14.14 21.50
N GLU A 141 16.45 15.07 22.23
CA GLU A 141 15.89 15.85 23.34
C GLU A 141 14.93 16.97 22.90
N ASP A 142 14.58 17.13 21.62
CA ASP A 142 13.90 18.36 21.15
C ASP A 142 12.43 18.22 20.71
N ALA A 143 11.78 17.06 20.89
CA ALA A 143 10.34 16.92 20.63
C ALA A 143 9.57 16.47 21.89
N SER A 144 9.00 17.45 22.59
CA SER A 144 8.19 17.29 23.80
C SER A 144 6.87 16.53 23.55
N PHE A 145 6.92 15.22 23.42
CA PHE A 145 5.76 14.37 23.70
C PHE A 145 5.70 14.12 25.21
N PRO A 146 4.60 14.44 25.92
CA PRO A 146 4.48 14.11 27.33
C PRO A 146 4.35 12.58 27.46
N LYS A 147 5.47 11.94 27.77
CA LYS A 147 5.48 10.56 28.27
C LYS A 147 4.90 10.59 29.68
N GLU A 148 3.75 9.95 29.89
CA GLU A 148 3.34 9.58 31.25
C GLU A 148 4.41 8.62 31.82
N PRO A 149 5.04 8.94 32.95
CA PRO A 149 6.11 8.12 33.51
C PRO A 149 5.49 6.94 34.27
N GLY A 150 5.59 5.72 33.76
CA GLY A 150 5.32 4.53 34.58
C GLY A 150 4.96 3.21 33.91
N ASP A 151 4.43 3.19 32.69
CA ASP A 151 3.96 1.92 32.10
C ASP A 151 5.04 1.30 31.20
N THR A 152 5.88 0.45 31.77
CA THR A 152 6.43 -0.67 30.99
C THR A 152 5.23 -1.40 30.39
N GLU A 153 5.02 -1.30 29.07
CA GLU A 153 3.83 -1.86 28.43
C GLU A 153 3.69 -3.35 28.76
N SER A 154 2.77 -3.65 29.68
CA SER A 154 2.40 -5.02 30.01
C SER A 154 1.94 -5.73 28.74
N PHE A 155 2.35 -6.98 28.56
CA PHE A 155 1.96 -7.83 27.43
C PHE A 155 0.44 -7.80 27.16
N TRP A 156 -0.37 -7.69 28.20
CA TRP A 156 -1.82 -7.57 28.11
C TRP A 156 -2.31 -6.28 27.45
N ASN A 157 -1.63 -5.16 27.67
CA ASN A 157 -1.99 -3.87 27.07
C ASN A 157 -1.78 -3.89 25.54
N LEU A 158 -0.72 -4.57 25.07
CA LEU A 158 -0.46 -4.79 23.65
C LEU A 158 -1.51 -5.69 23.01
N MET A 159 -1.87 -6.79 23.67
CA MET A 159 -2.87 -7.73 23.16
C MET A 159 -4.30 -7.16 23.09
N ILE A 160 -4.62 -6.14 23.89
CA ILE A 160 -5.95 -5.50 23.90
C ILE A 160 -5.95 -4.19 23.09
N PHE A 161 -4.82 -3.82 22.45
CA PHE A 161 -4.68 -2.59 21.68
C PHE A 161 -4.90 -1.31 22.52
N LYS A 162 -4.53 -1.32 23.81
CA LYS A 162 -4.79 -0.20 24.75
C LYS A 162 -4.17 1.13 24.27
N SER A 163 -3.05 1.08 23.53
CA SER A 163 -2.36 2.26 23.00
C SER A 163 -3.25 3.13 22.10
N ILE A 164 -4.21 2.55 21.37
CA ILE A 164 -5.11 3.31 20.50
C ILE A 164 -6.10 4.18 21.29
N ASN A 165 -6.37 3.87 22.56
CA ASN A 165 -7.26 4.66 23.41
C ASN A 165 -6.77 6.10 23.58
N ILE A 166 -5.47 6.34 23.51
CA ILE A 166 -4.90 7.70 23.59
C ILE A 166 -5.38 8.53 22.39
N VAL A 167 -5.26 7.97 21.18
CA VAL A 167 -5.71 8.62 19.94
C VAL A 167 -7.23 8.76 19.92
N MET A 168 -7.97 7.73 20.33
CA MET A 168 -9.42 7.79 20.39
C MET A 168 -9.91 8.85 21.39
N ASN A 169 -9.30 8.96 22.58
CA ASN A 169 -9.66 9.97 23.58
C ASN A 169 -9.35 11.39 23.08
N ARG A 170 -8.24 11.59 22.37
CA ARG A 170 -7.95 12.87 21.71
C ARG A 170 -8.96 13.18 20.61
N GLY A 171 -9.31 12.19 19.79
CA GLY A 171 -10.29 12.29 18.71
C GLY A 171 -11.72 12.58 19.17
N VAL A 172 -12.05 12.29 20.43
CA VAL A 172 -13.31 12.69 21.07
C VAL A 172 -13.30 14.19 21.43
N MET A 173 -12.15 14.73 21.81
CA MET A 173 -12.01 16.11 22.28
C MET A 173 -11.72 17.10 21.14
N LYS A 174 -10.95 16.68 20.13
CA LYS A 174 -10.58 17.49 18.97
C LYS A 174 -10.51 16.64 17.71
N GLN A 175 -10.59 17.28 16.55
CA GLN A 175 -10.21 16.66 15.29
C GLN A 175 -8.71 16.30 15.34
N LEU A 176 -8.37 15.10 14.87
CA LEU A 176 -7.00 14.59 14.93
C LEU A 176 -6.17 15.19 13.79
N ASP A 177 -5.06 15.84 14.16
CA ASP A 177 -4.03 16.27 13.22
C ASP A 177 -2.90 15.23 13.12
N PHE A 178 -1.99 15.42 12.16
CA PHE A 178 -0.85 14.49 11.97
C PHE A 178 0.02 14.33 13.21
N GLU A 179 0.10 15.35 14.07
CA GLU A 179 0.86 15.34 15.33
C GLU A 179 0.19 14.52 16.44
N ASP A 180 -1.12 14.27 16.35
CA ASP A 180 -1.86 13.46 17.33
C ASP A 180 -1.79 11.96 17.07
N LEU A 181 -1.26 11.57 15.91
CA LEU A 181 -1.13 10.17 15.52
C LEU A 181 0.07 9.52 16.21
N LEU A 182 -0.01 8.21 16.41
CA LEU A 182 1.09 7.44 16.99
C LEU A 182 2.25 7.36 15.98
N PRO A 183 3.50 7.58 16.43
CA PRO A 183 4.66 7.41 15.56
C PRO A 183 4.80 5.96 15.11
N LEU A 184 5.31 5.77 13.89
CA LEU A 184 5.58 4.45 13.36
C LEU A 184 6.71 3.77 14.14
N PRO A 185 6.54 2.48 14.52
CA PRO A 185 7.63 1.68 15.05
C PRO A 185 8.84 1.64 14.11
N THR A 186 10.06 1.59 14.64
CA THR A 186 11.32 1.58 13.85
C THR A 186 11.39 0.39 12.89
N ASP A 187 10.83 -0.76 13.28
CA ASP A 187 10.72 -1.98 12.47
C ASP A 187 9.72 -1.87 11.30
N MET A 188 8.97 -0.77 11.23
CA MET A 188 8.03 -0.39 10.17
C MET A 188 8.47 0.86 9.40
N SER A 189 9.63 1.43 9.73
CA SER A 189 10.19 2.53 8.96
C SER A 189 10.50 2.09 7.52
N PRO A 190 10.27 2.94 6.51
CA PRO A 190 10.58 2.60 5.12
C PRO A 190 12.05 2.21 4.90
N ALA A 191 12.97 2.89 5.59
CA ALA A 191 14.41 2.59 5.54
C ALA A 191 14.71 1.17 6.03
N SER A 192 14.27 0.80 7.24
CA SER A 192 14.51 -0.55 7.80
C SER A 192 13.86 -1.65 6.94
N CYS A 193 12.65 -1.41 6.44
CA CYS A 193 11.95 -2.37 5.58
C CYS A 193 12.67 -2.56 4.24
N HIS A 194 13.23 -1.48 3.69
CA HIS A 194 14.01 -1.51 2.46
C HIS A 194 15.34 -2.23 2.66
N ASP A 195 16.14 -1.88 3.68
CA ASP A 195 17.45 -2.50 3.95
C ASP A 195 17.34 -4.02 4.13
N LYS A 196 16.28 -4.47 4.80
CA LYS A 196 15.99 -5.89 4.97
C LYS A 196 15.70 -6.60 3.64
N LEU A 197 14.95 -5.96 2.74
CA LEU A 197 14.67 -6.52 1.42
C LEU A 197 15.90 -6.47 0.51
N GLN A 198 16.62 -5.35 0.54
CA GLN A 198 17.80 -5.09 -0.29
C GLN A 198 18.92 -6.09 0.01
N SER A 199 19.23 -6.33 1.29
CA SER A 199 20.22 -7.36 1.70
C SER A 199 19.85 -8.77 1.22
N CYS A 200 18.56 -9.13 1.28
CA CYS A 200 18.08 -10.41 0.76
C CYS A 200 18.13 -10.49 -0.77
N TRP A 201 17.84 -9.36 -1.44
CA TRP A 201 17.87 -9.24 -2.89
C TRP A 201 19.28 -9.41 -3.45
N GLU A 202 20.26 -8.69 -2.88
CA GLU A 202 21.68 -8.75 -3.29
C GLU A 202 22.25 -10.16 -3.11
N SER A 203 21.90 -10.84 -2.01
CA SER A 203 22.30 -12.24 -1.80
C SER A 203 21.77 -13.20 -2.86
N HIS A 204 20.60 -12.92 -3.46
CA HIS A 204 19.99 -13.78 -4.47
C HIS A 204 20.36 -13.42 -5.90
N GLN A 205 20.75 -12.17 -6.16
CA GLN A 205 21.20 -11.72 -7.48
C GLN A 205 22.51 -12.41 -7.91
N THR A 206 23.38 -12.75 -6.95
CA THR A 206 24.65 -13.48 -7.20
C THR A 206 24.44 -14.95 -7.58
N GLN A 207 23.25 -15.52 -7.37
CA GLN A 207 22.97 -16.96 -7.53
C GLN A 207 22.20 -17.33 -8.82
N ASN A 208 22.08 -16.42 -9.79
CA ASN A 208 21.51 -16.66 -11.13
C ASN A 208 20.19 -17.48 -11.15
N ASN A 209 19.21 -17.04 -10.35
CA ASN A 209 17.91 -17.69 -10.20
C ASN A 209 16.84 -17.09 -11.13
N SER A 210 15.88 -17.92 -11.58
CA SER A 210 14.80 -17.53 -12.51
C SER A 210 13.83 -16.46 -11.97
N ASP A 211 13.65 -16.39 -10.64
CA ASP A 211 12.72 -15.46 -9.98
C ASP A 211 13.34 -14.87 -8.69
N PRO A 212 14.21 -13.85 -8.81
CA PRO A 212 14.95 -13.31 -7.67
C PRO A 212 14.04 -12.59 -6.66
N LEU A 213 12.97 -11.92 -7.12
CA LEU A 213 12.11 -11.10 -6.25
C LEU A 213 11.30 -11.94 -5.28
N PHE A 214 10.61 -12.96 -5.77
CA PHE A 214 9.78 -13.82 -4.94
C PHE A 214 10.61 -14.52 -3.85
N LYS A 215 11.82 -14.99 -4.22
CA LYS A 215 12.74 -15.64 -3.27
C LYS A 215 13.26 -14.64 -2.23
N ALA A 216 13.67 -13.44 -2.63
CA ALA A 216 14.11 -12.39 -1.71
C ALA A 216 12.99 -11.98 -0.73
N LEU A 217 11.76 -11.80 -1.23
CA LEU A 217 10.58 -11.53 -0.40
C LEU A 217 10.31 -12.68 0.58
N PHE A 218 10.37 -13.93 0.12
CA PHE A 218 10.17 -15.09 0.97
C PHE A 218 11.24 -15.22 2.06
N HIS A 219 12.49 -14.90 1.76
CA HIS A 219 13.56 -14.94 2.75
C HIS A 219 13.43 -13.82 3.80
N ALA A 220 13.10 -12.60 3.37
CA ALA A 220 12.96 -11.45 4.26
C ALA A 220 11.74 -11.56 5.20
N TYR A 221 10.64 -12.12 4.69
CA TYR A 221 9.31 -11.98 5.29
C TYR A 221 8.54 -13.30 5.42
N GLY A 222 8.87 -14.32 4.61
CA GLY A 222 8.14 -15.58 4.53
C GLY A 222 8.14 -16.39 5.82
N TRP A 223 9.24 -16.42 6.56
CA TRP A 223 9.28 -17.16 7.83
C TRP A 223 8.33 -16.55 8.87
N ALA A 224 8.38 -15.23 9.07
CA ALA A 224 7.46 -14.53 9.97
C ALA A 224 6.00 -14.76 9.55
N TYR A 225 5.72 -14.71 8.24
CA TYR A 225 4.39 -14.95 7.69
C TYR A 225 3.89 -16.38 7.92
N ILE A 226 4.70 -17.42 7.67
CA ILE A 226 4.32 -18.83 7.89
C ILE A 226 3.88 -19.09 9.34
N HIS A 227 4.45 -18.38 10.32
CA HIS A 227 4.06 -18.52 11.73
C HIS A 227 2.62 -18.04 11.99
N LEU A 228 2.11 -17.05 11.24
CA LEU A 228 0.70 -16.66 11.33
C LEU A 228 -0.23 -17.79 10.88
N GLY A 229 0.24 -18.67 9.99
CA GLY A 229 -0.51 -19.85 9.57
C GLY A 229 -0.92 -20.77 10.72
N LEU A 230 -0.08 -20.87 11.77
CA LEU A 230 -0.44 -21.66 12.96
C LEU A 230 -1.63 -21.04 13.70
N LEU A 231 -1.63 -19.72 13.87
CA LEU A 231 -2.73 -18.99 14.50
C LEU A 231 -4.03 -19.17 13.71
N LYS A 232 -3.93 -19.17 12.37
CA LYS A 232 -5.04 -19.43 11.46
C LYS A 232 -5.64 -20.84 11.66
N ILE A 233 -4.81 -21.88 11.71
CA ILE A 233 -5.27 -23.27 11.98
C ILE A 233 -6.08 -23.33 13.27
N VAL A 234 -5.55 -22.75 14.36
CA VAL A 234 -6.22 -22.76 15.67
C VAL A 234 -7.56 -22.02 15.62
N ASN A 235 -7.60 -20.87 14.95
CA ASN A 235 -8.82 -20.08 14.76
C ASN A 235 -9.89 -20.89 13.98
N ASP A 236 -9.48 -21.59 12.93
CA ASP A 236 -10.38 -22.39 12.11
C ASP A 236 -10.94 -23.60 12.86
N CYS A 237 -10.11 -24.29 13.66
CA CYS A 237 -10.58 -25.36 14.54
C CYS A 237 -11.60 -24.87 15.58
N LEU A 238 -11.38 -23.69 16.17
CA LEU A 238 -12.34 -23.08 17.10
C LEU A 238 -13.64 -22.67 16.41
N GLY A 239 -13.59 -22.31 15.13
CA GLY A 239 -14.77 -22.03 14.30
C GLY A 239 -15.77 -23.20 14.28
N PHE A 240 -15.30 -24.43 14.16
CA PHE A 240 -16.15 -25.63 14.17
C PHE A 240 -16.59 -26.08 15.57
N THR A 241 -15.91 -25.62 16.62
CA THR A 241 -16.24 -26.00 18.00
C THR A 241 -17.59 -25.43 18.42
N GLY A 242 -17.95 -24.22 17.97
CA GLY A 242 -19.23 -23.56 18.29
C GLY A 242 -20.46 -24.40 17.91
N PRO A 243 -20.65 -24.78 16.63
CA PRO A 243 -21.77 -25.63 16.20
C PRO A 243 -21.86 -26.97 16.95
N LEU A 244 -20.72 -27.60 17.27
CA LEU A 244 -20.68 -28.87 18.00
C LEU A 244 -21.10 -28.74 19.46
N LEU A 245 -20.66 -27.66 20.13
CA LEU A 245 -21.08 -27.36 21.51
C LEU A 245 -22.57 -26.99 21.55
N LEU A 246 -23.06 -26.25 20.55
CA LEU A 246 -24.47 -25.94 20.41
C LEU A 246 -25.31 -27.22 20.29
N ASN A 247 -24.89 -28.18 19.47
CA ASN A 247 -25.57 -29.48 19.33
C ASN A 247 -25.72 -30.20 20.68
N ARG A 248 -24.63 -30.27 21.45
CA ARG A 248 -24.63 -30.94 22.76
C ARG A 248 -25.47 -30.20 23.79
N LEU A 249 -25.43 -28.86 23.78
CA LEU A 249 -26.23 -28.05 24.68
C LEU A 249 -27.72 -28.25 24.41
N ILE A 250 -28.14 -28.22 23.14
CA ILE A 250 -29.56 -28.43 22.78
C ILE A 250 -30.02 -29.85 23.18
N ARG A 251 -29.22 -30.89 22.89
CA ARG A 251 -29.52 -32.27 23.32
C ARG A 251 -29.58 -32.45 24.84
N PHE A 252 -28.76 -31.71 25.58
CA PHE A 252 -28.80 -31.71 27.03
C PHE A 252 -30.11 -31.08 27.54
N LEU A 253 -30.51 -29.94 26.96
CA LEU A 253 -31.76 -29.24 27.29
C LEU A 253 -33.01 -30.06 26.92
N GLU A 254 -32.96 -30.84 25.84
CA GLU A 254 -34.05 -31.77 25.45
C GLU A 254 -34.24 -32.92 26.46
N ARG A 255 -33.16 -33.38 27.10
CA ARG A 255 -33.23 -34.46 28.11
C ARG A 255 -33.78 -34.00 29.47
N GLY A 256 -33.93 -32.69 29.69
CA GLY A 256 -34.52 -32.13 30.91
C GLY A 256 -33.71 -32.34 32.20
N SER A 257 -32.41 -32.66 32.10
CA SER A 257 -31.57 -32.95 33.26
C SER A 257 -31.04 -31.65 33.91
N GLY A 258 -31.42 -31.37 35.16
CA GLY A 258 -31.04 -30.16 35.91
C GLY A 258 -29.61 -30.14 36.46
N HIS A 259 -28.63 -30.69 35.74
CA HIS A 259 -27.25 -30.83 36.22
C HIS A 259 -26.35 -29.64 35.82
N LEU A 260 -25.29 -29.42 36.61
CA LEU A 260 -24.20 -28.44 36.36
C LEU A 260 -23.59 -28.54 34.95
N GLU A 261 -23.73 -29.68 34.29
CA GLU A 261 -23.24 -29.95 32.94
C GLU A 261 -23.80 -28.97 31.88
N GLY A 262 -25.07 -28.56 31.98
CA GLY A 262 -25.67 -27.59 31.06
C GLY A 262 -25.03 -26.20 31.17
N PHE A 263 -24.79 -25.74 32.40
CA PHE A 263 -24.08 -24.49 32.64
C PHE A 263 -22.64 -24.53 32.14
N ILE A 264 -21.94 -25.67 32.33
CA ILE A 264 -20.58 -25.86 31.80
C ILE A 264 -20.56 -25.77 30.27
N LEU A 265 -21.53 -26.40 29.58
CA LEU A 265 -21.64 -26.33 28.13
C LEU A 265 -21.93 -24.90 27.63
N ALA A 266 -22.80 -24.15 28.32
CA ALA A 266 -23.09 -22.77 27.98
C ALA A 266 -21.89 -21.84 28.18
N VAL A 267 -21.18 -21.97 29.31
CA VAL A 267 -19.94 -21.20 29.59
C VAL A 267 -18.86 -21.56 28.58
N LEU A 268 -18.70 -22.83 28.23
CA LEU A 268 -17.72 -23.27 27.24
C LEU A 268 -18.05 -22.70 25.85
N LEU A 269 -19.33 -22.70 25.46
CA LEU A 269 -19.77 -22.08 24.20
C LEU A 269 -19.40 -20.59 24.16
N GLY A 270 -19.72 -19.83 25.22
CA GLY A 270 -19.35 -18.41 25.32
C GLY A 270 -17.83 -18.17 25.36
N ALA A 271 -17.08 -19.01 26.07
CA ALA A 271 -15.62 -18.90 26.13
C ALA A 271 -14.99 -19.16 24.74
N THR A 272 -15.46 -20.17 24.01
CA THR A 272 -14.94 -20.47 22.67
C THR A 272 -15.19 -19.35 21.67
N THR A 273 -16.34 -18.67 21.72
CA THR A 273 -16.62 -17.53 20.82
C THR A 273 -15.75 -16.32 21.14
N ILE A 274 -15.52 -16.01 22.42
CA ILE A 274 -14.62 -14.92 22.85
C ILE A 274 -13.18 -15.20 22.42
N ILE A 275 -12.67 -16.41 22.69
CA ILE A 275 -11.30 -16.80 22.32
C ILE A 275 -11.14 -16.75 20.80
N LYS A 276 -12.11 -17.27 20.03
CA LYS A 276 -12.09 -17.20 18.57
C LYS A 276 -12.04 -15.74 18.09
N SER A 277 -12.92 -14.87 18.59
CA SER A 277 -12.95 -13.45 18.21
C SER A 277 -11.62 -12.75 18.50
N PHE A 278 -11.00 -13.08 19.64
CA PHE A 278 -9.70 -12.54 20.00
C PHE A 278 -8.60 -13.01 19.05
N LEU A 279 -8.51 -14.31 18.76
CA LEU A 279 -7.50 -14.87 17.85
C LEU A 279 -7.66 -14.36 16.42
N ASP A 280 -8.90 -14.21 15.94
CA ASP A 280 -9.21 -13.67 14.62
C ASP A 280 -8.77 -12.21 14.48
N THR A 281 -8.99 -11.42 15.54
CA THR A 281 -8.52 -10.01 15.60
C THR A 281 -6.99 -9.95 15.62
N GLN A 282 -6.33 -10.80 16.41
CA GLN A 282 -4.87 -10.87 16.46
C GLN A 282 -4.24 -11.30 15.13
N TYR A 283 -4.83 -12.32 14.49
CA TYR A 283 -4.42 -12.77 13.15
C TYR A 283 -4.54 -11.63 12.14
N SER A 284 -5.69 -10.95 12.11
CA SER A 284 -5.95 -9.84 11.19
C SER A 284 -5.00 -8.67 11.41
N PHE A 285 -4.71 -8.31 12.66
CA PHE A 285 -3.78 -7.24 12.99
C PHE A 285 -2.34 -7.55 12.55
N HIS A 286 -1.83 -8.73 12.91
CA HIS A 286 -0.47 -9.11 12.51
C HIS A 286 -0.33 -9.28 11.00
N LEU A 287 -1.37 -9.77 10.33
CA LEU A 287 -1.42 -9.85 8.88
C LEU A 287 -1.39 -8.44 8.23
N ALA A 288 -2.16 -7.49 8.76
CA ALA A 288 -2.15 -6.10 8.30
C ALA A 288 -0.77 -5.44 8.51
N LYS A 289 -0.15 -5.62 9.68
CA LYS A 289 1.23 -5.14 9.96
C LYS A 289 2.22 -5.71 8.94
N MET A 290 2.12 -7.01 8.64
CA MET A 290 2.99 -7.67 7.67
C MET A 290 2.82 -7.12 6.26
N ARG A 291 1.57 -6.90 5.84
CA ARG A 291 1.22 -6.30 4.54
C ARG A 291 1.80 -4.90 4.38
N LEU A 292 1.73 -4.08 5.43
CA LEU A 292 2.29 -2.73 5.43
C LEU A 292 3.81 -2.73 5.27
N LYS A 293 4.52 -3.59 6.01
CA LYS A 293 5.99 -3.76 5.88
C LYS A 293 6.38 -4.18 4.46
N LEU A 294 5.70 -5.18 3.93
CA LEU A 294 5.94 -5.68 2.58
C LEU A 294 5.70 -4.57 1.54
N ARG A 295 4.57 -3.86 1.63
CA ARG A 295 4.24 -2.73 0.75
C ARG A 295 5.30 -1.64 0.80
N SER A 296 5.71 -1.22 1.99
CA SER A 296 6.73 -0.20 2.19
C SER A 296 8.07 -0.61 1.59
N SER A 297 8.50 -1.87 1.78
CA SER A 297 9.75 -2.37 1.21
C SER A 297 9.75 -2.39 -0.33
N ILE A 298 8.66 -2.87 -0.94
CA ILE A 298 8.52 -2.93 -2.41
C ILE A 298 8.46 -1.51 -2.98
N MET A 299 7.65 -0.63 -2.41
CA MET A 299 7.47 0.74 -2.90
C MET A 299 8.78 1.55 -2.80
N THR A 300 9.51 1.40 -1.69
CA THR A 300 10.83 2.04 -1.51
C THR A 300 11.86 1.48 -2.50
N ALA A 301 11.87 0.16 -2.74
CA ALA A 301 12.75 -0.46 -3.73
C ALA A 301 12.46 0.04 -5.16
N ILE A 302 11.18 0.14 -5.54
CA ILE A 302 10.79 0.69 -6.85
C ILE A 302 11.22 2.17 -6.96
N TYR A 303 10.97 2.97 -5.92
CA TYR A 303 11.34 4.38 -5.91
C TYR A 303 12.86 4.58 -6.05
N GLN A 304 13.66 3.85 -5.28
CA GLN A 304 15.13 3.90 -5.41
C GLN A 304 15.59 3.41 -6.78
N LYS A 305 14.98 2.37 -7.33
CA LYS A 305 15.28 1.90 -8.68
C LYS A 305 15.00 2.98 -9.72
N CYS A 306 13.89 3.71 -9.60
CA CYS A 306 13.59 4.84 -10.49
C CYS A 306 14.64 5.95 -10.49
N LEU A 307 15.38 6.11 -9.38
CA LEU A 307 16.48 7.08 -9.26
C LEU A 307 17.81 6.57 -9.85
N ARG A 308 17.96 5.26 -10.06
CA ARG A 308 19.20 4.61 -10.53
C ARG A 308 19.12 4.10 -11.97
N VAL A 309 17.93 3.91 -12.53
CA VAL A 309 17.75 3.50 -13.93
C VAL A 309 17.96 4.70 -14.84
N GLY A 310 18.91 4.61 -15.77
CA GLY A 310 19.19 5.69 -16.74
C GLY A 310 18.05 5.92 -17.72
N LEU A 311 17.99 7.11 -18.34
CA LEU A 311 16.87 7.49 -19.23
C LEU A 311 16.64 6.50 -20.39
N ALA A 312 17.70 5.97 -21.01
CA ALA A 312 17.59 5.01 -22.11
C ALA A 312 16.86 3.71 -21.69
N GLU A 313 17.22 3.12 -20.55
CA GLU A 313 16.57 1.92 -20.02
C GLU A 313 15.17 2.22 -19.47
N ARG A 314 14.97 3.42 -18.91
CA ARG A 314 13.66 3.90 -18.48
C ARG A 314 12.70 4.03 -19.65
N SER A 315 13.17 4.38 -20.85
CA SER A 315 12.31 4.54 -22.04
C SER A 315 11.57 3.27 -22.46
N GLN A 316 12.05 2.09 -22.03
CA GLN A 316 11.34 0.81 -22.22
C GLN A 316 10.00 0.76 -21.48
N PHE A 317 9.87 1.51 -20.40
CA PHE A 317 8.69 1.54 -19.54
C PHE A 317 8.02 2.89 -19.65
N SER A 318 6.72 2.89 -19.92
CA SER A 318 5.95 4.12 -19.86
C SER A 318 5.89 4.66 -18.43
N VAL A 319 5.75 5.98 -18.29
CA VAL A 319 5.53 6.61 -16.97
C VAL A 319 4.30 6.03 -16.27
N GLY A 320 3.25 5.71 -17.04
CA GLY A 320 2.04 5.04 -16.55
C GLY A 320 2.28 3.62 -16.04
N GLU A 321 3.16 2.84 -16.68
CA GLU A 321 3.55 1.51 -16.20
C GLU A 321 4.32 1.60 -14.88
N ILE A 322 5.25 2.55 -14.74
CA ILE A 322 5.98 2.77 -13.47
C ILE A 322 5.00 3.15 -12.34
N GLN A 323 4.04 4.03 -12.64
CA GLN A 323 2.97 4.36 -11.68
C GLN A 323 2.12 3.14 -11.33
N THR A 324 1.85 2.27 -12.30
CA THR A 324 1.15 0.99 -12.10
C THR A 324 1.97 0.04 -11.22
N PHE A 325 3.30 -0.02 -11.40
CA PHE A 325 4.19 -0.80 -10.54
C PHE A 325 4.11 -0.36 -9.07
N MET A 326 4.16 0.95 -8.81
CA MET A 326 4.11 1.50 -7.46
C MET A 326 2.73 1.37 -6.78
N SER A 327 1.64 1.47 -7.55
CA SER A 327 0.28 1.51 -6.99
C SER A 327 -0.46 0.17 -7.04
N VAL A 328 -0.49 -0.49 -8.20
CA VAL A 328 -1.30 -1.68 -8.45
C VAL A 328 -0.51 -2.96 -8.24
N ASP A 329 0.66 -3.10 -8.89
CA ASP A 329 1.43 -4.35 -8.81
C ASP A 329 2.01 -4.54 -7.41
N ALA A 330 2.47 -3.48 -6.74
CA ALA A 330 2.88 -3.55 -5.34
C ALA A 330 1.74 -4.03 -4.41
N ASP A 331 0.52 -3.53 -4.59
CA ASP A 331 -0.63 -3.95 -3.78
C ASP A 331 -1.04 -5.40 -4.07
N ARG A 332 -1.07 -5.80 -5.35
CA ARG A 332 -1.34 -7.19 -5.77
C ARG A 332 -0.32 -8.17 -5.23
N THR A 333 0.97 -7.84 -5.27
CA THR A 333 2.02 -8.66 -4.65
C THR A 333 1.82 -8.78 -3.14
N VAL A 334 1.42 -7.70 -2.46
CA VAL A 334 1.12 -7.73 -1.01
C VAL A 334 -0.11 -8.56 -0.68
N ASN A 335 -1.10 -8.60 -1.59
CA ASN A 335 -2.32 -9.40 -1.42
C ASN A 335 -2.06 -10.93 -1.47
N LEU A 336 -0.86 -11.37 -1.88
CA LEU A 336 -0.36 -12.75 -1.65
C LEU A 336 -0.54 -13.19 -0.20
N CYS A 337 -0.31 -12.28 0.76
CA CYS A 337 -0.43 -12.56 2.19
C CYS A 337 -1.87 -12.86 2.64
N ASN A 338 -2.88 -12.36 1.93
CA ASN A 338 -4.27 -12.74 2.25
C ASN A 338 -4.58 -14.12 1.67
N SER A 339 -4.23 -14.34 0.40
CA SER A 339 -4.66 -15.53 -0.33
C SER A 339 -3.88 -16.80 0.03
N PHE A 340 -2.60 -16.70 0.40
CA PHE A 340 -1.77 -17.90 0.58
C PHE A 340 -2.24 -18.81 1.72
N HIS A 341 -2.61 -18.26 2.88
CA HIS A 341 -3.13 -19.08 3.97
C HIS A 341 -4.55 -19.60 3.69
N ASP A 342 -5.38 -18.80 3.01
CA ASP A 342 -6.73 -19.21 2.63
C ASP A 342 -6.74 -20.34 1.59
N MET A 343 -5.71 -20.44 0.74
CA MET A 343 -5.61 -21.48 -0.30
C MET A 343 -5.65 -22.91 0.27
N TRP A 344 -4.97 -23.17 1.39
CA TRP A 344 -5.02 -24.48 2.04
C TRP A 344 -6.08 -24.55 3.15
N SER A 345 -6.37 -23.42 3.80
CA SER A 345 -7.36 -23.34 4.88
C SER A 345 -8.79 -23.58 4.39
N LEU A 346 -9.23 -22.89 3.33
CA LEU A 346 -10.63 -22.96 2.88
C LEU A 346 -11.04 -24.37 2.41
N PRO A 347 -10.24 -25.11 1.62
CA PRO A 347 -10.57 -26.50 1.29
C PRO A 347 -10.67 -27.41 2.52
N LEU A 348 -9.80 -27.21 3.51
CA LEU A 348 -9.84 -27.96 4.77
C LEU A 348 -11.11 -27.64 5.55
N GLN A 349 -11.51 -26.37 5.63
CA GLN A 349 -12.76 -25.94 6.25
C GLN A 349 -13.98 -26.56 5.55
N ILE A 350 -14.01 -26.55 4.22
CA ILE A 350 -15.06 -27.19 3.42
C ILE A 350 -15.12 -28.70 3.73
N GLY A 351 -13.98 -29.38 3.73
CA GLY A 351 -13.90 -30.82 4.02
C GLY A 351 -14.41 -31.18 5.42
N VAL A 352 -13.98 -30.44 6.44
CA VAL A 352 -14.43 -30.63 7.83
C VAL A 352 -15.93 -30.32 7.97
N ALA A 353 -16.41 -29.22 7.38
CA ALA A 353 -17.83 -28.86 7.42
C ALA A 353 -18.72 -29.93 6.78
N LEU A 354 -18.35 -30.42 5.60
CA LEU A 354 -19.07 -31.50 4.91
C LEU A 354 -19.06 -32.80 5.71
N TYR A 355 -17.94 -33.14 6.35
CA TYR A 355 -17.86 -34.30 7.24
C TYR A 355 -18.80 -34.15 8.44
N LEU A 356 -18.83 -32.98 9.09
CA LEU A 356 -19.73 -32.72 10.21
C LEU A 356 -21.21 -32.75 9.79
N LEU A 357 -21.52 -32.27 8.59
CA LEU A 357 -22.88 -32.38 8.02
C LEU A 357 -23.26 -33.82 7.74
N TYR A 358 -22.35 -34.64 7.22
CA TYR A 358 -22.57 -36.08 7.05
C TYR A 358 -22.90 -36.76 8.40
N VAL A 359 -22.20 -36.39 9.47
CA VAL A 359 -22.49 -36.93 10.81
C VAL A 359 -23.90 -36.56 11.30
N GLN A 360 -24.40 -35.35 10.97
CA GLN A 360 -25.70 -34.88 11.47
C GLN A 360 -26.89 -35.36 10.62
N VAL A 361 -26.79 -35.30 9.30
CA VAL A 361 -27.91 -35.57 8.38
C VAL A 361 -27.63 -36.68 7.37
N LYS A 362 -26.58 -37.49 7.59
CA LYS A 362 -26.17 -38.60 6.72
C LYS A 362 -26.03 -38.13 5.27
N PHE A 363 -26.49 -38.90 4.28
CA PHE A 363 -26.38 -38.52 2.87
C PHE A 363 -27.29 -37.35 2.45
N ALA A 364 -28.17 -36.84 3.33
CA ALA A 364 -29.11 -35.80 2.93
C ALA A 364 -28.45 -34.44 2.63
N PHE A 365 -27.28 -34.13 3.21
CA PHE A 365 -26.56 -32.87 2.91
C PHE A 365 -26.11 -32.77 1.44
N VAL A 366 -26.01 -33.90 0.73
CA VAL A 366 -25.62 -33.94 -0.69
C VAL A 366 -26.63 -33.16 -1.54
N ALA A 367 -27.93 -33.17 -1.18
CA ALA A 367 -28.94 -32.37 -1.89
C ALA A 367 -28.69 -30.86 -1.75
N GLY A 368 -28.32 -30.39 -0.56
CA GLY A 368 -27.95 -28.99 -0.34
C GLY A 368 -26.66 -28.60 -1.06
N VAL A 369 -25.66 -29.48 -1.06
CA VAL A 369 -24.41 -29.28 -1.83
C VAL A 369 -24.68 -29.24 -3.32
N ALA A 370 -25.52 -30.12 -3.86
CA ALA A 370 -25.88 -30.15 -5.28
C ALA A 370 -26.53 -28.84 -5.73
N ILE A 371 -27.44 -28.27 -4.94
CA ILE A 371 -28.06 -26.98 -5.23
C ILE A 371 -27.05 -25.84 -5.15
N THR A 372 -26.15 -25.87 -4.16
CA THR A 372 -25.10 -24.86 -4.05
C THR A 372 -24.15 -24.92 -5.24
N LEU A 373 -23.78 -26.14 -5.68
CA LEU A 373 -22.99 -26.35 -6.88
C LEU A 373 -23.72 -25.89 -8.15
N LEU A 374 -25.06 -25.96 -8.21
CA LEU A 374 -25.86 -25.42 -9.31
C LEU A 374 -25.94 -23.89 -9.30
N LEU A 375 -25.97 -23.27 -8.10
CA LEU A 375 -25.96 -21.82 -7.95
C LEU A 375 -24.60 -21.18 -8.26
N ILE A 376 -23.49 -21.92 -8.14
CA ILE A 376 -22.14 -21.41 -8.46
C ILE A 376 -22.02 -20.95 -9.93
N PRO A 377 -22.38 -21.75 -10.96
CA PRO A 377 -22.40 -21.31 -12.35
C PRO A 377 -23.31 -20.11 -12.61
N LEU A 378 -24.47 -20.05 -11.95
CA LEU A 378 -25.39 -18.92 -12.06
C LEU A 378 -24.76 -17.64 -11.50
N ASN A 379 -24.17 -17.71 -10.31
CA ASN A 379 -23.46 -16.60 -9.68
C ASN A 379 -22.24 -16.18 -10.52
N LYS A 380 -21.53 -17.12 -11.14
CA LYS A 380 -20.44 -16.83 -12.07
C LYS A 380 -20.94 -16.08 -13.30
N TRP A 381 -22.02 -16.55 -13.93
CA TRP A 381 -22.61 -15.90 -15.10
C TRP A 381 -23.08 -14.47 -14.79
N ILE A 382 -23.77 -14.27 -13.66
CA ILE A 382 -24.15 -12.93 -13.19
C ILE A 382 -22.91 -12.06 -12.94
N SER A 383 -21.86 -12.62 -12.33
CA SER A 383 -20.61 -11.90 -12.04
C SER A 383 -19.87 -11.48 -13.32
N GLU A 384 -19.89 -12.31 -14.37
CA GLU A 384 -19.31 -11.96 -15.68
C GLU A 384 -20.08 -10.80 -16.34
N LEU A 385 -21.42 -10.79 -16.22
CA LEU A 385 -22.25 -9.68 -16.67
C LEU A 385 -21.96 -8.40 -15.86
N ILE A 386 -21.81 -8.51 -14.53
CA ILE A 386 -21.42 -7.40 -13.65
C ILE A 386 -20.04 -6.87 -14.07
N ALA A 387 -19.08 -7.75 -14.35
CA ALA A 387 -17.74 -7.38 -14.80
C ALA A 387 -17.79 -6.63 -16.15
N SER A 388 -18.55 -7.13 -17.13
CA SER A 388 -18.72 -6.47 -18.43
C SER A 388 -19.39 -5.09 -18.28
N ALA A 389 -20.45 -4.98 -17.47
CA ALA A 389 -21.11 -3.70 -17.18
C ALA A 389 -20.17 -2.73 -16.44
N THR A 390 -19.37 -3.23 -15.51
CA THR A 390 -18.36 -2.46 -14.77
C THR A 390 -17.26 -1.96 -15.70
N GLN A 391 -16.77 -2.78 -16.63
CA GLN A 391 -15.77 -2.37 -17.62
C GLN A 391 -16.31 -1.25 -18.53
N LYS A 392 -17.55 -1.38 -19.03
CA LYS A 392 -18.19 -0.35 -19.85
C LYS A 392 -18.41 0.95 -19.07
N MET A 393 -18.84 0.86 -17.81
CA MET A 393 -18.99 2.00 -16.90
C MET A 393 -17.64 2.68 -16.63
N MET A 394 -16.59 1.92 -16.31
CA MET A 394 -15.25 2.46 -16.07
C MET A 394 -14.69 3.14 -17.32
N LYS A 395 -14.89 2.57 -18.52
CA LYS A 395 -14.48 3.23 -19.77
C LYS A 395 -15.11 4.62 -19.95
N GLN A 396 -16.41 4.76 -19.67
CA GLN A 396 -17.09 6.06 -19.75
C GLN A 396 -16.66 7.01 -18.63
N LYS A 397 -16.44 6.47 -17.43
CA LYS A 397 -15.95 7.24 -16.27
C LYS A 397 -14.53 7.78 -16.53
N ASP A 398 -13.63 6.97 -17.06
CA ASP A 398 -12.25 7.35 -17.35
C ASP A 398 -12.23 8.40 -18.46
N GLU A 399 -13.04 8.23 -19.50
CA GLU A 399 -13.18 9.24 -20.55
C GLU A 399 -13.75 10.56 -20.01
N ARG A 400 -14.76 10.50 -19.11
CA ARG A 400 -15.29 11.70 -18.42
C ARG A 400 -14.20 12.39 -17.59
N ILE A 401 -13.42 11.64 -16.81
CA ILE A 401 -12.35 12.19 -15.97
C ILE A 401 -11.25 12.80 -16.84
N ARG A 402 -10.82 12.11 -17.91
CA ARG A 402 -9.83 12.60 -18.88
C ARG A 402 -10.28 13.92 -19.51
N ARG A 403 -11.50 13.95 -20.06
CA ARG A 403 -12.10 15.17 -20.64
C ARG A 403 -12.19 16.28 -19.61
N THR A 404 -12.67 15.99 -18.41
CA THR A 404 -12.75 16.99 -17.32
C THR A 404 -11.35 17.55 -17.00
N GLY A 405 -10.33 16.70 -16.94
CA GLY A 405 -8.94 17.13 -16.72
C GLY A 405 -8.42 18.04 -17.83
N GLU A 406 -8.67 17.71 -19.10
CA GLU A 406 -8.29 18.53 -20.26
C GLU A 406 -8.99 19.89 -20.28
N LEU A 407 -10.28 19.91 -19.92
CA LEU A 407 -11.09 21.14 -19.82
C LEU A 407 -10.59 22.04 -18.68
N LEU A 408 -10.26 21.47 -17.52
CA LEU A 408 -9.73 22.22 -16.39
C LEU A 408 -8.31 22.74 -16.67
N ALA A 409 -7.46 21.94 -17.29
CA ALA A 409 -6.10 22.34 -17.67
C ALA A 409 -6.09 23.51 -18.66
N ASN A 410 -7.10 23.61 -19.53
CA ASN A 410 -7.23 24.65 -20.55
C ASN A 410 -8.40 25.62 -20.28
N ILE A 411 -8.81 25.77 -19.03
CA ILE A 411 -10.02 26.53 -18.68
C ILE A 411 -9.98 27.98 -19.16
N GLN A 412 -8.80 28.61 -19.14
CA GLN A 412 -8.62 29.99 -19.62
C GLN A 412 -8.98 30.11 -21.11
N THR A 413 -8.46 29.20 -21.93
CA THR A 413 -8.75 29.15 -23.37
C THR A 413 -10.25 28.94 -23.64
N LEU A 414 -10.89 28.05 -22.88
CA LEU A 414 -12.33 27.81 -23.02
C LEU A 414 -13.17 29.05 -22.67
N LYS A 415 -12.80 29.78 -21.61
CA LYS A 415 -13.45 31.03 -21.21
C LYS A 415 -13.27 32.12 -22.26
N MET A 416 -12.06 32.27 -22.82
CA MET A 416 -11.79 33.23 -23.90
C MET A 416 -12.67 33.02 -25.12
N TYR A 417 -12.98 31.76 -25.46
CA TYR A 417 -13.87 31.42 -26.57
C TYR A 417 -15.35 31.25 -26.19
N SER A 418 -15.70 31.37 -24.90
CA SER A 418 -17.07 31.13 -24.38
C SER A 418 -17.64 29.75 -24.75
N TRP A 419 -16.80 28.71 -24.76
CA TRP A 419 -17.19 27.34 -25.15
C TRP A 419 -17.72 26.48 -24.00
N GLU A 420 -17.95 27.07 -22.83
CA GLU A 420 -18.28 26.38 -21.58
C GLU A 420 -19.55 25.52 -21.70
N LEU A 421 -20.61 26.09 -22.29
CA LEU A 421 -21.90 25.40 -22.47
C LEU A 421 -21.76 24.18 -23.38
N HIS A 422 -21.03 24.34 -24.49
CA HIS A 422 -20.84 23.26 -25.46
C HIS A 422 -20.08 22.07 -24.87
N PHE A 423 -18.98 22.34 -24.16
CA PHE A 423 -18.21 21.28 -23.50
C PHE A 423 -18.93 20.70 -22.28
N SER A 424 -19.76 21.49 -21.60
CA SER A 424 -20.64 21.00 -20.52
C SER A 424 -21.64 19.97 -21.05
N ASP A 425 -22.33 20.26 -22.17
CA ASP A 425 -23.28 19.33 -22.78
C ASP A 425 -22.59 18.04 -23.24
N TRP A 426 -21.43 18.17 -23.90
CA TRP A 426 -20.60 17.03 -24.30
C TRP A 426 -20.15 16.16 -23.11
N LEU A 427 -19.84 16.77 -21.97
CA LEU A 427 -19.53 16.05 -20.74
C LEU A 427 -20.76 15.33 -20.18
N MET A 428 -21.94 15.97 -20.27
CA MET A 428 -23.21 15.41 -19.80
C MET A 428 -23.66 14.20 -20.63
N GLU A 429 -23.44 14.20 -21.95
CA GLU A 429 -23.68 13.02 -22.79
C GLU A 429 -22.87 11.81 -22.32
N THR A 430 -21.60 12.03 -21.99
CA THR A 430 -20.71 10.99 -21.44
C THR A 430 -21.23 10.49 -20.08
N ARG A 431 -21.71 11.42 -19.23
CA ARG A 431 -22.30 11.10 -17.93
C ARG A 431 -23.57 10.25 -18.06
N LEU A 432 -24.44 10.52 -19.05
CA LEU A 432 -25.65 9.72 -19.27
C LEU A 432 -25.32 8.28 -19.65
N LEU A 433 -24.30 8.06 -20.48
CA LEU A 433 -23.82 6.71 -20.82
C LEU A 433 -23.18 6.02 -19.60
N GLU A 434 -22.41 6.74 -18.78
CA GLU A 434 -21.86 6.24 -17.51
C GLU A 434 -22.99 5.76 -16.58
N VAL A 435 -24.02 6.57 -16.38
CA VAL A 435 -25.16 6.27 -15.51
C VAL A 435 -25.98 5.09 -16.05
N LYS A 436 -26.14 4.95 -17.37
CA LYS A 436 -26.82 3.80 -17.98
C LYS A 436 -26.11 2.48 -17.63
N HIS A 437 -24.80 2.43 -17.76
CA HIS A 437 -24.02 1.24 -17.40
C HIS A 437 -23.97 0.99 -15.89
N LEU A 438 -23.88 2.05 -15.08
CA LEU A 438 -23.98 1.96 -13.63
C LEU A 438 -25.33 1.36 -13.20
N SER A 439 -26.43 1.78 -13.82
CA SER A 439 -27.77 1.26 -13.55
C SER A 439 -27.88 -0.22 -13.87
N THR A 440 -27.41 -0.65 -15.06
CA THR A 440 -27.33 -2.07 -15.42
C THR A 440 -26.52 -2.88 -14.41
N ARG A 441 -25.36 -2.38 -13.98
CA ARG A 441 -24.55 -3.01 -12.92
C ARG A 441 -25.34 -3.14 -11.61
N LYS A 442 -26.04 -2.10 -11.17
CA LYS A 442 -26.78 -2.12 -9.90
C LYS A 442 -27.96 -3.09 -9.90
N TYR A 443 -28.66 -3.24 -11.03
CA TYR A 443 -29.67 -4.30 -11.15
C TYR A 443 -29.08 -5.70 -11.08
N LEU A 444 -27.91 -5.92 -11.70
CA LEU A 444 -27.20 -7.20 -11.61
C LEU A 444 -26.65 -7.48 -10.20
N ASP A 445 -26.11 -6.46 -9.52
CA ASP A 445 -25.68 -6.55 -8.11
C ASP A 445 -26.87 -6.99 -7.22
N ALA A 446 -28.07 -6.44 -7.45
CA ALA A 446 -29.27 -6.80 -6.69
C ALA A 446 -29.67 -8.28 -6.89
N TRP A 447 -29.62 -8.78 -8.13
CA TRP A 447 -29.84 -10.22 -8.41
C TRP A 447 -28.78 -11.10 -7.74
N CYS A 448 -27.51 -10.69 -7.76
CA CYS A 448 -26.42 -11.42 -7.10
C CYS A 448 -26.66 -11.53 -5.59
N VAL A 449 -26.98 -10.40 -4.93
CA VAL A 449 -27.30 -10.37 -3.49
C VAL A 449 -28.52 -11.23 -3.17
N PHE A 450 -29.55 -11.21 -4.03
CA PHE A 450 -30.74 -12.05 -3.86
C PHE A 450 -30.40 -13.54 -3.87
N PHE A 451 -29.66 -14.03 -4.86
CA PHE A 451 -29.24 -15.45 -4.91
C PHE A 451 -28.32 -15.82 -3.75
N TRP A 452 -27.45 -14.90 -3.34
CA TRP A 452 -26.57 -15.10 -2.18
C TRP A 452 -27.36 -15.25 -0.87
N ALA A 453 -28.31 -14.35 -0.61
CA ALA A 453 -29.18 -14.40 0.56
C ALA A 453 -30.10 -15.63 0.58
N THR A 454 -30.49 -16.12 -0.60
CA THR A 454 -31.39 -17.28 -0.78
C THR A 454 -30.63 -18.62 -0.75
N THR A 455 -29.30 -18.62 -0.86
CA THR A 455 -28.50 -19.86 -0.84
C THR A 455 -28.66 -20.67 0.45
N PRO A 456 -28.53 -20.11 1.68
CA PRO A 456 -28.70 -20.89 2.91
C PRO A 456 -30.12 -21.46 3.07
N THR A 457 -31.15 -20.73 2.63
CA THR A 457 -32.54 -21.20 2.73
C THR A 457 -32.78 -22.37 1.79
N LEU A 458 -32.36 -22.28 0.52
CA LEU A 458 -32.43 -23.39 -0.43
C LEU A 458 -31.62 -24.60 0.02
N PHE A 459 -30.41 -24.38 0.55
CA PHE A 459 -29.58 -25.44 1.11
C PHE A 459 -30.34 -26.21 2.20
N SER A 460 -30.91 -25.47 3.16
CA SER A 460 -31.63 -26.04 4.30
C SER A 460 -32.90 -26.78 3.86
N LEU A 461 -33.70 -26.18 2.97
CA LEU A 461 -34.94 -26.75 2.46
C LEU A 461 -34.69 -28.10 1.79
N SER A 462 -33.67 -28.20 0.95
CA SER A 462 -33.39 -29.44 0.21
C SER A 462 -32.70 -30.49 1.04
N THR A 463 -31.85 -30.09 1.99
CA THR A 463 -31.21 -31.02 2.94
C THR A 463 -32.23 -31.63 3.88
N PHE A 464 -33.06 -30.81 4.53
CA PHE A 464 -34.09 -31.30 5.45
C PHE A 464 -35.25 -31.98 4.72
N GLY A 465 -35.61 -31.52 3.52
CA GLY A 465 -36.57 -32.17 2.65
C GLY A 465 -36.15 -33.60 2.28
N LEU A 466 -34.90 -33.79 1.84
CA LEU A 466 -34.40 -35.14 1.55
C LEU A 466 -34.29 -36.00 2.82
N PHE A 467 -33.86 -35.41 3.94
CA PHE A 467 -33.73 -36.12 5.21
C PHE A 467 -35.07 -36.68 5.72
N THR A 468 -36.15 -35.90 5.60
CA THR A 468 -37.51 -36.34 5.94
C THR A 468 -38.06 -37.37 4.95
N LEU A 469 -37.80 -37.21 3.64
CA LEU A 469 -38.16 -38.20 2.62
C LEU A 469 -37.45 -39.55 2.83
N MET A 470 -36.24 -39.54 3.39
CA MET A 470 -35.51 -40.75 3.80
C MET A 470 -36.06 -41.42 5.09
N GLY A 471 -37.15 -40.89 5.67
CA GLY A 471 -37.81 -41.43 6.85
C GLY A 471 -37.12 -41.09 8.17
N HIS A 472 -36.24 -40.08 8.20
CA HIS A 472 -35.60 -39.62 9.44
C HIS A 472 -36.36 -38.44 10.05
N GLN A 473 -36.46 -38.41 11.38
CA GLN A 473 -37.13 -37.33 12.12
C GLN A 473 -36.17 -36.15 12.34
N LEU A 474 -36.66 -34.94 12.06
CA LEU A 474 -35.92 -33.70 12.30
C LEU A 474 -36.06 -33.29 13.76
N ASP A 475 -34.94 -33.39 14.48
CA ASP A 475 -34.83 -32.94 15.86
C ASP A 475 -34.23 -31.52 15.92
N ALA A 476 -34.60 -30.72 16.91
CA ALA A 476 -34.18 -29.32 17.01
C ALA A 476 -32.65 -29.22 17.08
N ALA A 477 -31.98 -30.08 17.86
CA ALA A 477 -30.53 -30.15 17.90
C ALA A 477 -29.89 -30.36 16.51
N THR A 478 -30.48 -31.20 15.66
CA THR A 478 -29.96 -31.45 14.30
C THR A 478 -30.16 -30.24 13.39
N VAL A 479 -31.34 -29.61 13.42
CA VAL A 479 -31.69 -28.46 12.58
C VAL A 479 -30.79 -27.27 12.88
N PHE A 480 -30.68 -26.86 14.15
CA PHE A 480 -29.86 -25.70 14.55
C PHE A 480 -28.38 -25.91 14.27
N THR A 481 -27.88 -27.12 14.49
CA THR A 481 -26.47 -27.45 14.22
C THR A 481 -26.19 -27.40 12.71
N CYS A 482 -27.08 -27.96 11.90
CA CYS A 482 -26.96 -27.91 10.44
C CYS A 482 -27.02 -26.48 9.91
N LEU A 483 -27.94 -25.63 10.40
CA LEU A 483 -28.00 -24.22 10.01
C LEU A 483 -26.70 -23.47 10.34
N ALA A 484 -26.11 -23.71 11.51
CA ALA A 484 -24.82 -23.13 11.88
C ALA A 484 -23.66 -23.63 10.98
N LEU A 485 -23.65 -24.92 10.64
CA LEU A 485 -22.68 -25.50 9.71
C LEU A 485 -22.85 -24.98 8.27
N PHE A 486 -24.09 -24.77 7.79
CA PHE A 486 -24.35 -24.18 6.47
C PHE A 486 -23.79 -22.77 6.37
N ASN A 487 -24.04 -21.91 7.37
CA ASN A 487 -23.50 -20.56 7.41
C ASN A 487 -21.96 -20.54 7.44
N THR A 488 -21.33 -21.57 8.03
CA THR A 488 -19.88 -21.73 8.04
C THR A 488 -19.33 -22.19 6.68
N LEU A 489 -20.13 -22.92 5.89
CA LEU A 489 -19.74 -23.46 4.58
C LEU A 489 -19.87 -22.43 3.44
N ILE A 490 -20.84 -21.52 3.51
CA ILE A 490 -21.16 -20.57 2.45
C ILE A 490 -20.01 -19.59 2.17
N LEU A 491 -19.35 -19.07 3.21
CA LEU A 491 -18.27 -18.11 3.05
C LEU A 491 -17.04 -18.73 2.34
N PRO A 492 -16.50 -19.88 2.78
CA PRO A 492 -15.41 -20.57 2.07
C PRO A 492 -15.70 -20.90 0.60
N LEU A 493 -16.91 -21.40 0.29
CA LEU A 493 -17.29 -21.74 -1.07
C LEU A 493 -17.28 -20.54 -2.02
N ASN A 494 -17.68 -19.36 -1.53
CA ASN A 494 -17.70 -18.14 -2.33
C ASN A 494 -16.33 -17.48 -2.44
N SER A 495 -15.50 -17.54 -1.39
CA SER A 495 -14.20 -16.89 -1.36
C SER A 495 -13.11 -17.65 -2.12
N PHE A 496 -13.23 -18.97 -2.26
CA PHE A 496 -12.17 -19.81 -2.85
C PHE A 496 -11.72 -19.40 -4.27
N PRO A 497 -12.63 -19.06 -5.22
CA PRO A 497 -12.22 -18.58 -6.54
C PRO A 497 -11.40 -17.28 -6.48
N TRP A 498 -11.73 -16.37 -5.56
CA TRP A 498 -11.01 -15.10 -5.38
C TRP A 498 -9.59 -15.33 -4.83
N VAL A 499 -9.42 -16.33 -3.96
CA VAL A 499 -8.12 -16.73 -3.44
C VAL A 499 -7.20 -17.21 -4.56
N ILE A 500 -7.71 -18.04 -5.48
CA ILE A 500 -6.95 -18.51 -6.65
C ILE A 500 -6.53 -17.33 -7.52
N ASN A 501 -7.49 -16.45 -7.89
CA ASN A 501 -7.19 -15.28 -8.71
C ASN A 501 -6.18 -14.35 -8.03
N GLY A 502 -6.32 -14.09 -6.73
CA GLY A 502 -5.39 -13.26 -5.97
C GLY A 502 -3.96 -13.82 -5.94
N LEU A 503 -3.78 -15.14 -5.94
CA LEU A 503 -2.46 -15.75 -6.06
C LEU A 503 -1.88 -15.58 -7.46
N ILE A 504 -2.68 -15.83 -8.50
CA ILE A 504 -2.25 -15.66 -9.90
C ILE A 504 -1.82 -14.22 -10.14
N ASP A 505 -2.64 -13.25 -9.72
CA ASP A 505 -2.35 -11.82 -9.82
C ASP A 505 -1.05 -11.46 -9.09
N ALA A 506 -0.87 -11.95 -7.86
CA ALA A 506 0.35 -11.70 -7.10
C ALA A 506 1.60 -12.26 -7.79
N PHE A 507 1.54 -13.46 -8.37
CA PHE A 507 2.67 -14.04 -9.10
C PHE A 507 3.01 -13.25 -10.37
N ILE A 508 2.00 -12.85 -11.15
CA ILE A 508 2.20 -12.04 -12.36
C ILE A 508 2.79 -10.67 -12.00
N SER A 509 2.23 -9.98 -10.99
CA SER A 509 2.74 -8.69 -10.52
C SER A 509 4.16 -8.80 -9.98
N THR A 510 4.47 -9.84 -9.21
CA THR A 510 5.84 -10.07 -8.71
C THR A 510 6.83 -10.31 -9.84
N ARG A 511 6.44 -11.01 -10.90
CA ARG A 511 7.29 -11.22 -12.08
C ARG A 511 7.52 -9.93 -12.87
N ARG A 512 6.49 -9.10 -13.06
CA ARG A 512 6.61 -7.78 -13.71
C ARG A 512 7.52 -6.85 -12.92
N LEU A 513 7.33 -6.77 -11.61
CA LEU A 513 8.19 -6.01 -10.70
C LEU A 513 9.64 -6.52 -10.72
N GLY A 514 9.83 -7.84 -10.71
CA GLY A 514 11.14 -8.46 -10.86
C GLY A 514 11.84 -8.06 -12.16
N GLY A 515 11.10 -7.99 -13.28
CA GLY A 515 11.61 -7.52 -14.56
C GLY A 515 12.14 -6.08 -14.49
N PHE A 516 11.38 -5.16 -13.89
CA PHE A 516 11.78 -3.76 -13.71
C PHE A 516 12.98 -3.60 -12.76
N LEU A 517 12.98 -4.31 -11.62
CA LEU A 517 14.08 -4.26 -10.65
C LEU A 517 15.39 -4.87 -11.19
N CYS A 518 15.31 -5.77 -12.17
CA CYS A 518 16.48 -6.35 -12.84
C CYS A 518 17.04 -5.50 -13.98
N CYS A 519 16.41 -4.36 -14.34
CA CYS A 519 16.96 -3.46 -15.37
C CYS A 519 18.36 -2.98 -15.00
N SER A 520 19.20 -2.74 -16.01
CA SER A 520 20.54 -2.17 -15.82
C SER A 520 20.44 -0.83 -15.10
N GLU A 521 21.28 -0.66 -14.07
CA GLU A 521 21.42 0.61 -13.36
C GLU A 521 22.55 1.42 -13.98
N HIS A 522 22.43 2.73 -13.88
CA HIS A 522 23.45 3.68 -14.29
C HIS A 522 24.71 3.47 -13.43
N GLN A 523 25.78 2.92 -14.02
CA GLN A 523 27.08 2.76 -13.37
C GLN A 523 27.84 4.09 -13.39
N TYR A 524 27.38 5.05 -12.58
CA TYR A 524 27.96 6.40 -12.45
C TYR A 524 29.48 6.38 -12.16
N GLU A 525 29.97 5.32 -11.51
CA GLU A 525 31.38 5.19 -11.09
C GLU A 525 32.33 4.60 -12.15
N LYS A 526 31.85 3.83 -13.15
CA LYS A 526 32.76 3.13 -14.08
C LYS A 526 33.15 3.93 -15.32
N SER A 527 32.39 4.95 -15.68
CA SER A 527 32.64 5.81 -16.85
C SER A 527 33.56 6.99 -16.56
N ARG A 528 33.72 7.40 -15.29
CA ARG A 528 34.72 8.39 -14.89
C ARG A 528 36.06 7.70 -14.62
N LEU A 529 36.67 7.15 -15.66
CA LEU A 529 38.10 6.86 -15.59
C LEU A 529 38.82 8.15 -15.18
N PRO A 530 39.75 8.11 -14.21
CA PRO A 530 40.64 9.23 -13.94
C PRO A 530 41.60 9.36 -15.12
N PHE A 531 41.09 9.89 -16.23
CA PHE A 531 41.94 10.41 -17.29
C PHE A 531 42.63 11.64 -16.71
N ASP A 532 43.96 11.66 -16.77
CA ASP A 532 44.74 12.86 -16.55
C ASP A 532 44.32 13.86 -17.63
N THR A 533 43.39 14.75 -17.29
CA THR A 533 42.62 15.51 -18.28
C THR A 533 43.42 16.62 -18.93
N GLY A 534 44.72 16.80 -18.60
CA GLY A 534 45.61 17.73 -19.30
C GLY A 534 45.09 19.17 -19.40
N GLY A 535 44.23 19.60 -18.45
CA GLY A 535 43.56 20.91 -18.49
C GLY A 535 42.20 20.96 -19.21
N MET A 536 41.68 19.82 -19.67
CA MET A 536 40.35 19.71 -20.30
C MET A 536 39.24 19.48 -19.28
N ALA A 537 38.07 20.05 -19.53
CA ALA A 537 36.85 19.84 -18.76
C ALA A 537 36.10 18.59 -19.24
N ILE A 538 35.97 18.41 -20.56
CA ILE A 538 35.29 17.26 -21.19
C ILE A 538 36.13 16.76 -22.36
N ILE A 539 36.28 15.44 -22.47
CA ILE A 539 36.91 14.75 -23.59
C ILE A 539 35.95 13.66 -24.06
N MET A 540 35.63 13.67 -25.34
CA MET A 540 34.87 12.62 -26.02
C MET A 540 35.73 12.09 -27.16
N GLU A 541 35.94 10.78 -27.21
CA GLU A 541 36.71 10.09 -28.24
C GLU A 541 35.85 9.02 -28.92
N ASP A 542 35.56 9.24 -30.20
CA ASP A 542 34.81 8.34 -31.09
C ASP A 542 33.51 7.81 -30.48
N VAL A 543 32.78 8.70 -29.81
CA VAL A 543 31.56 8.34 -29.07
C VAL A 543 30.40 8.08 -30.02
N TYR A 544 29.73 6.93 -29.85
CA TYR A 544 28.45 6.66 -30.48
C TYR A 544 27.44 6.14 -29.45
N SER A 545 26.24 6.72 -29.48
CA SER A 545 25.22 6.54 -28.44
C SER A 545 23.81 6.59 -28.99
N ASP A 546 22.90 5.93 -28.30
CA ASP A 546 21.46 5.90 -28.61
C ASP A 546 20.57 6.03 -27.35
N TRP A 547 19.27 6.23 -27.60
CA TRP A 547 18.24 6.22 -26.57
C TRP A 547 17.60 4.83 -26.36
N SER A 548 17.79 3.91 -27.31
CA SER A 548 17.12 2.60 -27.28
C SER A 548 17.98 1.53 -26.64
N SER A 549 17.39 0.78 -25.72
CA SER A 549 17.97 -0.44 -25.17
C SER A 549 17.63 -1.71 -25.98
N SER A 550 16.84 -1.59 -27.06
CA SER A 550 16.32 -2.75 -27.78
C SER A 550 17.46 -3.55 -28.41
N LYS A 551 17.64 -4.80 -27.98
CA LYS A 551 18.54 -5.82 -28.58
C LYS A 551 18.11 -6.27 -29.99
N LEU A 552 17.38 -5.46 -30.74
CA LEU A 552 16.97 -5.80 -32.10
C LEU A 552 18.15 -5.54 -33.03
N GLU A 553 18.51 -6.59 -33.77
CA GLU A 553 19.75 -6.91 -34.49
C GLU A 553 20.16 -5.94 -35.63
N ASN A 554 19.70 -4.69 -35.63
CA ASN A 554 20.09 -3.68 -36.62
C ASN A 554 20.98 -2.60 -35.99
N GLU A 555 22.18 -2.99 -35.57
CA GLU A 555 23.16 -2.20 -34.78
C GLU A 555 23.69 -0.92 -35.46
N HIS A 556 23.26 -0.57 -36.68
CA HIS A 556 23.80 0.58 -37.43
C HIS A 556 22.79 1.63 -37.90
N GLN A 557 21.48 1.39 -37.83
CA GLN A 557 20.50 2.29 -38.49
C GLN A 557 19.87 3.37 -37.59
N ASN A 558 19.99 3.31 -36.27
CA ASN A 558 19.33 4.26 -35.34
C ASN A 558 20.29 4.94 -34.34
N MET A 559 21.57 5.07 -34.67
CA MET A 559 22.52 5.82 -33.84
C MET A 559 22.25 7.32 -33.94
N ILE A 560 22.03 7.97 -32.79
CA ILE A 560 21.66 9.40 -32.72
C ILE A 560 22.91 10.27 -32.59
N ILE A 561 23.92 9.78 -31.88
CA ILE A 561 25.26 10.37 -31.83
C ILE A 561 26.20 9.40 -32.55
N ASN A 562 26.94 9.90 -33.54
CA ASN A 562 27.74 9.10 -34.47
C ASN A 562 29.20 9.54 -34.47
N TYR A 563 30.07 8.74 -33.84
CA TYR A 563 31.53 8.91 -33.82
C TYR A 563 31.97 10.35 -33.52
N VAL A 564 31.46 10.89 -32.41
CA VAL A 564 31.73 12.26 -31.98
C VAL A 564 33.03 12.31 -31.18
N THR A 565 33.96 13.15 -31.66
CA THR A 565 35.23 13.45 -30.99
C THR A 565 35.32 14.96 -30.72
N ILE A 566 35.26 15.35 -29.44
CA ILE A 566 35.32 16.76 -28.99
C ILE A 566 36.18 16.83 -27.73
N ALA A 567 37.03 17.86 -27.63
CA ALA A 567 37.74 18.22 -26.40
C ALA A 567 37.41 19.67 -26.00
N ILE A 568 36.90 19.86 -24.78
CA ILE A 568 36.51 21.18 -24.23
C ILE A 568 37.49 21.57 -23.12
N PRO A 569 38.20 22.71 -23.22
CA PRO A 569 39.11 23.17 -22.17
C PRO A 569 38.39 23.69 -20.91
N LYS A 570 39.07 23.64 -19.76
CA LYS A 570 38.55 24.22 -18.51
C LYS A 570 38.45 25.75 -18.62
N GLY A 571 37.36 26.30 -18.08
CA GLY A 571 37.10 27.75 -18.08
C GLY A 571 36.63 28.31 -19.43
N ALA A 572 36.41 27.47 -20.44
CA ALA A 572 35.99 27.92 -21.76
C ALA A 572 34.48 28.11 -21.87
N TRP A 573 34.07 29.11 -22.64
CA TRP A 573 32.72 29.29 -23.11
C TRP A 573 32.52 28.58 -24.47
N VAL A 574 31.63 27.60 -24.51
CA VAL A 574 31.33 26.81 -25.71
C VAL A 574 29.88 27.01 -26.15
N ALA A 575 29.67 27.37 -27.41
CA ALA A 575 28.34 27.42 -28.04
C ALA A 575 28.15 26.22 -28.98
N ILE A 576 27.09 25.44 -28.76
CA ILE A 576 26.71 24.32 -29.63
C ILE A 576 25.56 24.77 -30.53
N VAL A 577 25.79 24.72 -31.84
CA VAL A 577 24.86 25.19 -32.88
C VAL A 577 24.52 24.08 -33.87
N GLY A 578 23.36 24.19 -34.51
CA GLY A 578 22.89 23.23 -35.51
C GLY A 578 21.37 23.29 -35.65
N GLU A 579 20.83 22.69 -36.70
CA GLU A 579 19.38 22.68 -36.96
C GLU A 579 18.59 21.98 -35.85
N VAL A 580 17.27 22.20 -35.82
CA VAL A 580 16.37 21.48 -34.90
C VAL A 580 16.45 19.99 -35.21
N GLY A 581 16.65 19.16 -34.19
CA GLY A 581 16.84 17.71 -34.37
C GLY A 581 18.25 17.27 -34.77
N SER A 582 19.26 18.15 -34.78
CA SER A 582 20.65 17.78 -35.11
C SER A 582 21.39 16.95 -34.05
N GLY A 583 20.78 16.75 -32.87
CA GLY A 583 21.36 15.96 -31.77
C GLY A 583 21.98 16.76 -30.62
N LYS A 584 21.79 18.10 -30.55
CA LYS A 584 22.36 18.98 -29.51
C LYS A 584 22.02 18.54 -28.07
N SER A 585 20.74 18.38 -27.76
CA SER A 585 20.29 17.91 -26.44
C SER A 585 20.76 16.48 -26.16
N SER A 586 20.81 15.63 -27.19
CA SER A 586 21.36 14.27 -27.08
C SER A 586 22.86 14.29 -26.73
N LEU A 587 23.64 15.21 -27.30
CA LEU A 587 25.06 15.36 -26.95
C LEU A 587 25.24 15.70 -25.46
N LEU A 588 24.46 16.64 -24.93
CA LEU A 588 24.49 16.98 -23.50
C LEU A 588 24.12 15.76 -22.63
N ASN A 589 23.06 15.02 -23.00
CA ASN A 589 22.65 13.81 -22.27
C ASN A 589 23.68 12.67 -22.36
N SER A 590 24.42 12.56 -23.46
CA SER A 590 25.55 11.63 -23.58
C SER A 590 26.67 11.99 -22.61
N ILE A 591 27.01 13.28 -22.47
CA ILE A 591 28.02 13.74 -21.50
C ILE A 591 27.56 13.51 -20.05
N LEU A 592 26.27 13.67 -19.76
CA LEU A 592 25.67 13.34 -18.45
C LEU A 592 25.62 11.83 -18.18
N GLY A 593 25.81 11.00 -19.21
CA GLY A 593 25.75 9.54 -19.14
C GLY A 593 24.32 8.97 -19.18
N GLU A 594 23.32 9.77 -19.54
CA GLU A 594 21.91 9.36 -19.59
C GLU A 594 21.56 8.56 -20.86
N MET A 595 22.40 8.68 -21.90
CA MET A 595 22.34 7.86 -23.10
C MET A 595 23.21 6.61 -22.98
N ARG A 596 22.85 5.54 -23.70
CA ARG A 596 23.63 4.31 -23.71
C ARG A 596 24.86 4.48 -24.59
N LEU A 597 26.04 4.28 -24.01
CA LEU A 597 27.31 4.28 -24.73
C LEU A 597 27.58 2.89 -25.32
N HIS A 598 27.65 2.78 -26.65
CA HIS A 598 28.00 1.51 -27.32
C HIS A 598 29.51 1.38 -27.57
N GLY A 599 30.21 2.50 -27.69
CA GLY A 599 31.67 2.56 -27.77
C GLY A 599 32.19 4.00 -27.80
N GLY A 600 33.52 4.12 -27.75
CA GLY A 600 34.21 5.36 -27.45
C GLY A 600 34.41 5.58 -25.95
N SER A 601 34.96 6.74 -25.57
CA SER A 601 35.14 7.12 -24.16
C SER A 601 34.67 8.56 -23.91
N ILE A 602 34.11 8.79 -22.71
CA ILE A 602 33.67 10.11 -22.24
C ILE A 602 34.35 10.38 -20.92
N GLY A 603 35.26 11.36 -20.89
CA GLY A 603 35.88 11.90 -19.69
C GLY A 603 35.25 13.24 -19.30
N CYS A 604 34.85 13.40 -18.05
CA CYS A 604 34.31 14.65 -17.50
C CYS A 604 34.99 14.96 -16.15
N ALA A 605 35.64 16.12 -16.06
CA ALA A 605 36.42 16.52 -14.90
C ALA A 605 35.70 17.60 -14.09
N GLY A 606 35.02 17.18 -13.02
CA GLY A 606 34.37 18.06 -12.05
C GLY A 606 32.90 17.73 -11.78
N SER A 607 32.24 18.66 -11.11
CA SER A 607 30.80 18.69 -10.89
C SER A 607 30.09 19.35 -12.10
N VAL A 608 28.90 18.85 -12.44
CA VAL A 608 28.10 19.36 -13.57
C VAL A 608 26.80 19.95 -13.05
N ALA A 609 26.39 21.10 -13.57
CA ALA A 609 25.05 21.65 -13.42
C ALA A 609 24.36 21.64 -14.79
N TYR A 610 23.14 21.11 -14.86
CA TYR A 610 22.39 21.00 -16.11
C TYR A 610 21.07 21.78 -16.02
N VAL A 611 20.78 22.57 -17.04
CA VAL A 611 19.50 23.24 -17.23
C VAL A 611 18.83 22.70 -18.50
N PRO A 612 17.73 21.93 -18.37
CA PRO A 612 17.03 21.37 -19.53
C PRO A 612 16.26 22.43 -20.32
N GLN A 613 15.95 22.11 -21.57
CA GLN A 613 15.15 22.97 -22.47
C GLN A 613 13.77 23.26 -21.92
N VAL A 614 13.15 22.30 -21.23
CA VAL A 614 11.91 22.49 -20.48
C VAL A 614 12.26 22.52 -18.99
N PRO A 615 12.27 23.71 -18.35
CA PRO A 615 12.62 23.85 -16.95
C PRO A 615 11.70 23.03 -16.03
N TRP A 616 12.29 22.23 -15.14
CA TRP A 616 11.55 21.51 -14.11
C TRP A 616 11.57 22.30 -12.79
N ILE A 617 10.38 22.72 -12.36
CA ILE A 617 10.15 23.45 -11.10
C ILE A 617 9.45 22.53 -10.10
N VAL A 618 9.99 22.45 -8.90
CA VAL A 618 9.48 21.62 -7.80
C VAL A 618 8.42 22.43 -7.05
N SER A 619 7.38 21.75 -6.54
CA SER A 619 6.42 22.41 -5.65
C SER A 619 7.11 22.86 -4.38
N GLY A 620 6.96 24.13 -4.00
CA GLY A 620 7.67 24.75 -2.89
C GLY A 620 7.92 26.23 -3.14
N THR A 621 8.72 26.89 -2.31
CA THR A 621 8.97 28.33 -2.48
C THR A 621 9.93 28.62 -3.65
N VAL A 622 9.95 29.86 -4.15
CA VAL A 622 10.97 30.31 -5.13
C VAL A 622 12.37 30.11 -4.55
N ARG A 623 12.57 30.47 -3.28
CA ARG A 623 13.83 30.29 -2.56
C ARG A 623 14.26 28.83 -2.50
N ASP A 624 13.38 27.91 -2.12
CA ASP A 624 13.71 26.48 -2.05
C ASP A 624 14.07 25.91 -3.42
N ASN A 625 13.39 26.38 -4.47
CA ASN A 625 13.70 25.99 -5.84
C ASN A 625 15.09 26.45 -6.28
N ILE A 626 15.57 27.62 -5.85
CA ILE A 626 16.90 28.12 -6.21
C ILE A 626 17.99 27.49 -5.34
N LEU A 627 17.75 27.34 -4.02
CA LEU A 627 18.69 26.74 -3.09
C LEU A 627 18.91 25.25 -3.35
N PHE A 628 17.82 24.53 -3.69
CA PHE A 628 17.82 23.12 -4.09
C PHE A 628 18.66 22.22 -3.16
N GLY A 629 18.49 22.38 -1.84
CA GLY A 629 19.18 21.61 -0.81
C GLY A 629 20.51 22.20 -0.32
N LYS A 630 21.02 23.29 -0.91
CA LYS A 630 22.16 24.04 -0.37
C LYS A 630 21.74 25.04 0.72
N SER A 631 22.68 25.36 1.61
CA SER A 631 22.51 26.40 2.62
C SER A 631 22.26 27.77 1.98
N TYR A 632 21.46 28.60 2.64
CA TYR A 632 21.19 29.98 2.22
C TYR A 632 22.39 30.90 2.51
N ASP A 633 22.99 31.46 1.47
CA ASP A 633 24.00 32.50 1.52
C ASP A 633 23.40 33.78 0.91
N SER A 634 23.11 34.75 1.77
CA SER A 634 22.42 35.99 1.40
C SER A 634 23.10 36.74 0.25
N LYS A 635 24.44 36.84 0.27
CA LYS A 635 25.18 37.61 -0.74
C LYS A 635 25.12 36.89 -2.09
N ARG A 636 25.50 35.60 -2.10
CA ARG A 636 25.48 34.79 -3.33
C ARG A 636 24.09 34.65 -3.91
N TYR A 637 23.07 34.53 -3.06
CA TYR A 637 21.67 34.42 -3.47
C TYR A 637 21.23 35.71 -4.17
N PHE A 638 21.48 36.87 -3.57
CA PHE A 638 21.15 38.17 -4.17
C PHE A 638 21.91 38.42 -5.48
N ASP A 639 23.22 38.12 -5.50
CA ASP A 639 24.04 38.24 -6.71
C ASP A 639 23.50 37.35 -7.83
N THR A 640 23.04 36.13 -7.50
CA THR A 640 22.44 35.20 -8.47
C THR A 640 21.10 35.71 -9.00
N LEU A 641 20.23 36.23 -8.13
CA LEU A 641 18.94 36.81 -8.55
C LEU A 641 19.14 37.98 -9.51
N ARG A 642 20.07 38.87 -9.19
CA ARG A 642 20.40 40.03 -10.02
C ARG A 642 21.01 39.61 -11.36
N ALA A 643 21.92 38.64 -11.34
CA ALA A 643 22.55 38.11 -12.55
C ALA A 643 21.52 37.47 -13.50
N CYS A 644 20.49 36.82 -12.97
CA CYS A 644 19.39 36.25 -13.73
C CYS A 644 18.24 37.23 -14.05
N ALA A 645 18.34 38.51 -13.66
CA ALA A 645 17.27 39.50 -13.76
C ALA A 645 15.93 39.04 -13.13
N LEU A 646 15.98 38.32 -12.01
CA LEU A 646 14.81 37.87 -11.25
C LEU A 646 14.41 38.84 -10.14
N ASP A 647 15.26 39.81 -9.83
CA ASP A 647 15.03 40.84 -8.81
C ASP A 647 13.74 41.63 -9.06
N VAL A 648 13.49 42.02 -10.30
CA VAL A 648 12.26 42.72 -10.69
C VAL A 648 11.03 41.82 -10.52
N ASP A 649 11.07 40.58 -11.03
CA ASP A 649 9.94 39.65 -10.92
C ASP A 649 9.59 39.36 -9.45
N ILE A 650 10.59 39.09 -8.62
CA ILE A 650 10.41 38.77 -7.20
C ILE A 650 9.87 39.98 -6.45
N SER A 651 10.27 41.22 -6.80
CA SER A 651 9.76 42.42 -6.15
C SER A 651 8.26 42.66 -6.37
N VAL A 652 7.71 42.14 -7.48
CA VAL A 652 6.29 42.27 -7.83
C VAL A 652 5.45 41.13 -7.23
N MET A 653 6.08 40.01 -6.86
CA MET A 653 5.39 38.87 -6.26
C MET A 653 4.90 39.15 -4.83
N ALA A 654 3.63 38.85 -4.55
CA ALA A 654 3.05 38.97 -3.22
C ALA A 654 3.68 37.94 -2.26
N GLY A 655 4.67 38.34 -1.46
CA GLY A 655 5.47 37.44 -0.62
C GLY A 655 6.93 37.28 -1.07
N GLY A 656 7.36 37.99 -2.12
CA GLY A 656 8.73 38.01 -2.58
C GLY A 656 9.25 36.63 -3.02
N ASP A 657 10.40 36.21 -2.47
CA ASP A 657 11.03 34.93 -2.79
C ASP A 657 10.47 33.74 -1.96
N MET A 658 9.61 34.02 -0.99
CA MET A 658 8.92 33.00 -0.19
C MET A 658 7.58 32.57 -0.80
N VAL A 659 7.20 33.12 -1.96
CA VAL A 659 5.98 32.73 -2.67
C VAL A 659 6.00 31.26 -3.01
N PHE A 660 4.90 30.58 -2.68
CA PHE A 660 4.70 29.17 -2.99
C PHE A 660 4.39 28.98 -4.47
N ILE A 661 5.19 28.15 -5.13
CA ILE A 661 5.01 27.76 -6.51
C ILE A 661 4.37 26.37 -6.53
N GLY A 662 3.20 26.26 -7.17
CA GLY A 662 2.50 24.98 -7.38
C GLY A 662 3.20 24.05 -8.37
N GLU A 663 2.65 22.85 -8.55
CA GLU A 663 3.25 21.79 -9.38
C GLU A 663 3.55 22.28 -10.82
N LYS A 664 4.77 22.00 -11.31
CA LYS A 664 5.29 22.44 -12.63
C LYS A 664 5.33 23.97 -12.85
N GLY A 665 5.18 24.77 -11.80
CA GLY A 665 5.22 26.23 -11.89
C GLY A 665 4.07 26.83 -12.68
N ALA A 666 2.84 26.32 -12.48
CA ALA A 666 1.64 26.80 -13.17
C ALA A 666 1.40 28.33 -13.04
N ASN A 667 1.90 28.93 -11.96
CA ASN A 667 1.74 30.36 -11.67
C ASN A 667 2.83 31.24 -12.33
N LEU A 668 3.78 30.66 -13.06
CA LEU A 668 4.95 31.35 -13.61
C LEU A 668 4.93 31.40 -15.14
N SER A 669 5.42 32.50 -15.71
CA SER A 669 5.63 32.60 -17.16
C SER A 669 6.75 31.67 -17.65
N GLY A 670 6.79 31.39 -18.96
CA GLY A 670 7.88 30.58 -19.56
C GLY A 670 9.27 31.14 -19.26
N GLY A 671 9.46 32.45 -19.42
CA GLY A 671 10.73 33.13 -19.14
C GLY A 671 11.09 33.16 -17.65
N GLN A 672 10.11 33.25 -16.74
CA GLN A 672 10.36 33.14 -15.30
C GLN A 672 10.84 31.74 -14.92
N ARG A 673 10.19 30.68 -15.44
CA ARG A 673 10.62 29.29 -15.18
C ARG A 673 12.04 29.03 -15.68
N ALA A 674 12.39 29.52 -16.87
CA ALA A 674 13.74 29.41 -17.42
C ALA A 674 14.78 30.11 -16.54
N ARG A 675 14.49 31.34 -16.09
CA ARG A 675 15.38 32.11 -15.22
C ARG A 675 15.55 31.50 -13.83
N ILE A 676 14.50 30.94 -13.23
CA ILE A 676 14.59 30.24 -11.93
C ILE A 676 15.47 28.98 -12.05
N ALA A 677 15.32 28.20 -13.13
CA ALA A 677 16.16 27.03 -13.36
C ALA A 677 17.63 27.42 -13.63
N LEU A 678 17.87 28.52 -14.33
CA LEU A 678 19.21 29.08 -14.49
C LEU A 678 19.81 29.55 -13.15
N ALA A 679 19.03 30.27 -12.35
CA ALA A 679 19.44 30.72 -11.02
C ALA A 679 19.80 29.54 -10.10
N ARG A 680 19.01 28.45 -10.14
CA ARG A 680 19.32 27.20 -9.44
C ARG A 680 20.70 26.65 -9.83
N ALA A 681 20.99 26.60 -11.14
CA ALA A 681 22.26 26.07 -11.63
C ALA A 681 23.46 26.96 -11.26
N LEU A 682 23.32 28.29 -11.37
CA LEU A 682 24.37 29.26 -10.99
C LEU A 682 24.61 29.29 -9.47
N TYR A 683 23.53 29.24 -8.68
CA TYR A 683 23.64 29.20 -7.22
C TYR A 683 24.35 27.94 -6.75
N HIS A 684 24.11 26.79 -7.39
CA HIS A 684 24.84 25.57 -7.10
C HIS A 684 26.34 25.73 -7.36
N GLY A 685 26.71 26.39 -8.46
CA GLY A 685 28.08 26.72 -8.83
C GLY A 685 28.99 25.52 -9.02
N SER A 686 28.56 24.62 -9.89
CA SER A 686 29.34 23.48 -10.38
C SER A 686 30.47 23.92 -11.31
N ASP A 687 31.47 23.07 -11.53
CA ASP A 687 32.64 23.36 -12.37
C ASP A 687 32.28 23.52 -13.85
N ILE A 688 31.28 22.74 -14.30
CA ILE A 688 30.76 22.74 -15.66
C ILE A 688 29.26 23.07 -15.62
N LEU A 689 28.85 24.10 -16.37
CA LEU A 689 27.46 24.48 -16.57
C LEU A 689 27.01 24.10 -17.98
N MET A 690 25.98 23.26 -18.09
CA MET A 690 25.36 22.84 -19.35
C MET A 690 23.95 23.41 -19.47
N LEU A 691 23.70 24.15 -20.55
CA LEU A 691 22.45 24.89 -20.79
C LEU A 691 21.85 24.45 -22.12
N ASP A 692 20.62 23.94 -22.08
CA ASP A 692 19.89 23.50 -23.27
C ASP A 692 18.86 24.56 -23.67
N ASP A 693 19.24 25.51 -24.53
CA ASP A 693 18.38 26.55 -25.13
C ASP A 693 17.58 27.43 -24.15
N VAL A 694 18.19 27.77 -23.01
CA VAL A 694 17.58 28.55 -21.91
C VAL A 694 17.18 29.99 -22.32
N LEU A 695 17.83 30.56 -23.35
CA LEU A 695 17.60 31.93 -23.79
C LEU A 695 16.40 32.09 -24.75
N SER A 696 15.78 30.99 -25.19
CA SER A 696 14.68 31.02 -26.17
C SER A 696 13.36 31.59 -25.64
N ALA A 697 13.12 31.47 -24.33
CA ALA A 697 11.86 31.85 -23.67
C ALA A 697 11.88 33.25 -23.03
N VAL A 698 12.97 34.01 -23.21
CA VAL A 698 13.19 35.33 -22.58
C VAL A 698 13.32 36.43 -23.63
N ASP A 699 12.88 37.64 -23.29
CA ASP A 699 13.00 38.81 -24.17
C ASP A 699 14.47 39.12 -24.50
N ALA A 700 14.73 39.72 -25.67
CA ALA A 700 16.09 39.98 -26.15
C ALA A 700 16.93 40.81 -25.17
N GLN A 701 16.32 41.81 -24.49
CA GLN A 701 17.01 42.62 -23.48
C GLN A 701 17.40 41.81 -22.24
N VAL A 702 16.48 40.97 -21.75
CA VAL A 702 16.73 40.08 -20.60
C VAL A 702 17.76 39.01 -20.96
N ALA A 703 17.68 38.44 -22.17
CA ALA A 703 18.66 37.49 -22.70
C ALA A 703 20.06 38.11 -22.73
N GLN A 704 20.17 39.36 -23.20
CA GLN A 704 21.43 40.10 -23.23
C GLN A 704 21.96 40.36 -21.82
N TRP A 705 21.10 40.74 -20.87
CA TRP A 705 21.47 40.92 -19.47
C TRP A 705 22.03 39.63 -18.85
N ILE A 706 21.32 38.51 -19.04
CA ILE A 706 21.74 37.18 -18.56
C ILE A 706 23.09 36.80 -19.16
N LEU A 707 23.30 37.07 -20.45
CA LEU A 707 24.55 36.78 -21.13
C LEU A 707 25.74 37.49 -20.50
N TYR A 708 25.62 38.79 -20.21
CA TYR A 708 26.72 39.56 -19.63
C TYR A 708 26.90 39.32 -18.12
N ASN A 709 25.80 39.29 -17.35
CA ASN A 709 25.87 39.33 -15.89
C ASN A 709 25.85 37.95 -15.22
N ALA A 710 25.19 36.96 -15.82
CA ALA A 710 25.14 35.61 -15.29
C ALA A 710 26.20 34.72 -15.92
N LEU A 711 26.26 34.75 -17.24
CA LEU A 711 27.01 33.80 -18.06
C LEU A 711 28.48 34.21 -18.26
N GLN A 712 28.75 35.51 -18.45
CA GLN A 712 30.09 36.11 -18.44
C GLN A 712 30.43 36.81 -17.12
N GLY A 713 29.53 36.74 -16.15
CA GLY A 713 29.67 37.44 -14.89
C GLY A 713 30.62 36.78 -13.89
N PRO A 714 30.82 37.41 -12.72
CA PRO A 714 31.74 36.93 -11.70
C PRO A 714 31.36 35.55 -11.13
N LEU A 715 30.08 35.16 -11.21
CA LEU A 715 29.61 33.86 -10.75
C LEU A 715 30.11 32.69 -11.62
N MET A 716 30.59 32.96 -12.83
CA MET A 716 31.09 31.96 -13.78
C MET A 716 32.61 32.07 -14.01
N GLU A 717 33.31 32.89 -13.22
CA GLU A 717 34.75 33.05 -13.33
C GLU A 717 35.47 31.70 -13.13
N GLN A 718 36.36 31.35 -14.08
CA GLN A 718 37.09 30.08 -14.13
C GLN A 718 36.24 28.80 -14.28
N ARG A 719 34.95 28.91 -14.60
CA ARG A 719 34.05 27.76 -14.84
C ARG A 719 33.81 27.53 -16.33
N THR A 720 33.59 26.28 -16.73
CA THR A 720 33.27 25.94 -18.12
C THR A 720 31.77 26.10 -18.36
N CYS A 721 31.38 26.78 -19.43
CA CYS A 721 29.97 26.95 -19.81
C CYS A 721 29.72 26.38 -21.21
N ILE A 722 28.71 25.51 -21.33
CA ILE A 722 28.30 24.88 -22.58
C ILE A 722 26.85 25.24 -22.83
N LEU A 723 26.60 26.00 -23.89
CA LEU A 723 25.28 26.51 -24.23
C LEU A 723 24.86 26.00 -25.61
N CYS A 724 23.82 25.17 -25.65
CA CYS A 724 23.07 24.91 -26.88
C CYS A 724 22.17 26.11 -27.14
N THR A 725 22.33 26.82 -28.26
CA THR A 725 21.50 28.00 -28.55
C THR A 725 21.42 28.31 -30.03
N HIS A 726 20.34 28.99 -30.40
CA HIS A 726 20.16 29.64 -31.70
C HIS A 726 20.43 31.16 -31.66
N ASN A 727 20.80 31.71 -30.50
CA ASN A 727 21.01 33.15 -30.33
C ASN A 727 22.38 33.58 -30.87
N ALA A 728 22.39 34.39 -31.94
CA ALA A 728 23.62 34.89 -32.58
C ALA A 728 24.54 35.70 -31.65
N GLN A 729 23.98 36.43 -30.68
CA GLN A 729 24.79 37.19 -29.71
C GLN A 729 25.57 36.26 -28.78
N ALA A 730 25.00 35.12 -28.41
CA ALA A 730 25.68 34.13 -27.58
C ALA A 730 26.76 33.35 -28.37
N ILE A 731 26.51 33.10 -29.65
CA ILE A 731 27.46 32.40 -30.56
C ILE A 731 28.68 33.29 -30.84
N SER A 732 28.46 34.56 -31.16
CA SER A 732 29.55 35.50 -31.50
C SER A 732 30.52 35.79 -30.35
N ARG A 733 30.09 35.58 -29.10
CA ARG A 733 30.91 35.78 -27.90
C ARG A 733 31.57 34.52 -27.37
N ALA A 734 31.38 33.41 -28.04
CA ALA A 734 31.93 32.15 -27.58
C ALA A 734 33.43 32.06 -27.80
N ASP A 735 34.15 31.42 -26.87
CA ASP A 735 35.55 31.09 -27.10
C ASP A 735 35.66 29.98 -28.17
N MET A 736 34.66 29.10 -28.20
CA MET A 736 34.61 27.92 -29.05
C MET A 736 33.17 27.65 -29.53
N VAL A 737 33.00 27.34 -30.81
CA VAL A 737 31.72 26.96 -31.40
C VAL A 737 31.81 25.54 -31.95
N VAL A 738 30.80 24.73 -31.67
CA VAL A 738 30.65 23.35 -32.15
C VAL A 738 29.41 23.27 -33.03
N VAL A 739 29.60 22.94 -34.31
CA VAL A 739 28.51 22.81 -35.28
C VAL A 739 28.13 21.33 -35.41
N MET A 740 26.87 21.02 -35.09
CA MET A 740 26.29 19.68 -35.19
C MET A 740 25.32 19.56 -36.36
N GLU A 741 25.43 18.47 -37.12
CA GLU A 741 24.49 18.09 -38.17
C GLU A 741 24.24 16.57 -38.12
N LYS A 742 22.97 16.16 -38.06
CA LYS A 742 22.54 14.74 -38.08
C LYS A 742 23.31 13.82 -37.10
N GLY A 743 23.60 14.31 -35.89
CA GLY A 743 24.29 13.51 -34.87
C GLY A 743 25.81 13.47 -34.98
N CYS A 744 26.40 14.17 -35.95
CA CYS A 744 27.84 14.29 -36.15
C CYS A 744 28.32 15.70 -35.81
N VAL A 745 29.56 15.81 -35.35
CA VAL A 745 30.26 17.10 -35.23
C VAL A 745 30.92 17.43 -36.56
N MET A 746 30.43 18.47 -37.22
CA MET A 746 30.92 18.86 -38.54
C MET A 746 32.09 19.82 -38.46
N TRP A 747 32.11 20.68 -37.44
CA TRP A 747 33.12 21.71 -37.29
C TRP A 747 33.27 22.16 -35.83
N VAL A 748 34.50 22.50 -35.46
CA VAL A 748 34.89 22.97 -34.14
C VAL A 748 35.95 24.06 -34.30
N GLY A 749 35.77 25.22 -33.64
CA GLY A 749 36.75 26.30 -33.67
C GLY A 749 36.22 27.62 -33.09
N PRO A 750 37.03 28.70 -33.10
CA PRO A 750 36.61 30.02 -32.62
C PRO A 750 35.60 30.68 -33.59
N PRO A 751 34.66 31.51 -33.11
CA PRO A 751 33.60 32.06 -33.95
C PRO A 751 34.08 32.93 -35.13
N ALA A 752 35.29 33.50 -35.05
CA ALA A 752 35.89 34.26 -36.15
C ALA A 752 36.12 33.39 -37.40
N ASP A 753 36.50 32.12 -37.21
CA ASP A 753 36.79 31.19 -38.29
C ASP A 753 35.52 30.60 -38.90
N LEU A 754 34.41 30.60 -38.14
CA LEU A 754 33.10 30.13 -38.61
C LEU A 754 32.58 30.97 -39.77
N ALA A 755 32.80 32.29 -39.75
CA ALA A 755 32.37 33.22 -40.78
C ALA A 755 33.04 32.96 -42.16
N CYS A 756 34.24 32.37 -42.16
CA CYS A 756 34.98 31.99 -43.36
C CYS A 756 34.73 30.54 -43.81
N SER A 757 33.94 29.77 -43.06
CA SER A 757 33.64 28.36 -43.35
C SER A 757 32.38 28.18 -44.22
N ARG A 758 32.15 26.96 -44.73
CA ARG A 758 30.92 26.57 -45.44
C ARG A 758 29.65 26.68 -44.58
N PHE A 759 29.80 26.89 -43.27
CA PHE A 759 28.73 26.98 -42.27
C PHE A 759 28.40 28.43 -41.86
N SER A 760 28.77 29.41 -42.68
CA SER A 760 28.50 30.85 -42.45
C SER A 760 27.02 31.22 -42.27
N ALA A 761 26.09 30.34 -42.67
CA ALA A 761 24.66 30.50 -42.38
C ALA A 761 24.36 30.60 -40.87
N PHE A 762 25.20 30.02 -40.01
CA PHE A 762 25.07 30.13 -38.55
C PHE A 762 25.71 31.39 -37.97
N SER A 763 26.54 32.11 -38.73
CA SER A 763 27.16 33.39 -38.31
C SER A 763 26.40 34.62 -38.83
N ILE A 764 25.63 34.49 -39.92
CA ILE A 764 24.96 35.62 -40.60
C ILE A 764 23.50 35.72 -40.17
N SER A 765 23.26 36.38 -39.03
CA SER A 765 21.94 36.99 -38.70
C SER A 765 22.09 38.34 -37.99
N THR A 766 23.15 39.09 -38.33
CA THR A 766 23.54 40.35 -37.67
C THR A 766 23.37 41.62 -38.50
N HIS A 767 22.77 41.57 -39.71
CA HIS A 767 22.56 42.79 -40.51
C HIS A 767 21.18 42.89 -41.18
N SER A 768 20.17 43.24 -40.40
CA SER A 768 19.03 44.03 -40.87
C SER A 768 18.89 45.24 -39.94
N GLY A 769 19.58 46.32 -40.31
CA GLY A 769 19.53 47.59 -39.60
C GLY A 769 18.17 48.24 -39.71
N THR A 770 17.58 48.58 -38.57
CA THR A 770 16.68 49.74 -38.46
C THR A 770 17.17 50.52 -37.25
N SER A 771 17.84 51.63 -37.54
CA SER A 771 18.15 52.68 -36.59
C SER A 771 16.84 53.22 -36.01
N PHE A 772 16.47 52.79 -34.81
CA PHE A 772 15.45 53.48 -34.03
C PHE A 772 16.12 54.70 -33.37
N GLN A 773 15.81 55.86 -33.94
CA GLN A 773 16.04 57.16 -33.30
C GLN A 773 15.23 57.20 -31.99
N ILE A 774 15.89 57.65 -30.93
CA ILE A 774 15.28 58.04 -29.66
C ILE A 774 14.49 59.32 -29.91
N PRO A 775 13.17 59.40 -29.70
CA PRO A 775 12.48 60.66 -29.54
C PRO A 775 12.54 61.07 -28.07
N GLU A 776 12.97 62.31 -27.85
CA GLU A 776 12.88 63.03 -26.59
C GLU A 776 11.43 63.00 -26.05
N GLN A 777 11.28 62.68 -24.77
CA GLN A 777 10.01 62.82 -24.05
C GLN A 777 9.78 64.30 -23.71
N GLU A 778 8.78 64.90 -24.36
CA GLU A 778 8.13 66.11 -23.88
C GLU A 778 7.33 65.82 -22.60
N SER A 779 7.53 66.69 -21.62
CA SER A 779 6.75 66.81 -20.40
C SER A 779 5.31 67.24 -20.69
N CYS A 780 4.32 66.45 -20.28
CA CYS A 780 2.95 66.92 -20.08
C CYS A 780 2.38 66.35 -18.78
N THR A 781 2.40 67.21 -17.76
CA THR A 781 1.60 67.12 -16.55
C THR A 781 0.12 67.29 -16.87
N SER A 782 -0.71 66.33 -16.50
CA SER A 782 -2.10 66.58 -16.12
C SER A 782 -2.50 65.63 -15.00
N SER A 783 -2.67 66.22 -13.82
CA SER A 783 -3.21 65.66 -12.59
C SER A 783 -4.63 65.14 -12.77
N SER A 784 -4.86 63.90 -12.34
CA SER A 784 -6.19 63.44 -11.92
C SER A 784 -6.02 62.62 -10.64
N GLU A 785 -6.68 63.11 -9.60
CA GLU A 785 -6.72 62.61 -8.22
C GLU A 785 -7.15 61.14 -8.18
N VAL A 786 -6.40 60.32 -7.44
CA VAL A 786 -6.85 58.99 -7.01
C VAL A 786 -7.17 59.10 -5.52
N GLN A 787 -8.45 58.93 -5.19
CA GLN A 787 -8.95 58.81 -3.83
C GLN A 787 -8.32 57.59 -3.14
N GLU A 788 -7.75 57.82 -1.96
CA GLU A 788 -7.42 56.81 -0.97
C GLU A 788 -8.73 56.27 -0.35
N GLU A 789 -8.99 54.99 -0.57
CA GLU A 789 -9.88 54.07 0.16
C GLU A 789 -9.64 52.70 -0.52
N THR A 790 -9.26 51.57 0.07
CA THR A 790 -9.27 51.07 1.46
C THR A 790 -8.42 49.77 1.47
N GLU A 791 -7.73 49.50 2.57
CA GLU A 791 -7.20 48.19 3.02
C GLU A 791 -6.57 47.24 1.98
N HIS A 792 -5.25 47.33 1.80
CA HIS A 792 -4.47 46.22 1.25
C HIS A 792 -4.34 45.11 2.31
N PRO A 793 -4.76 43.86 2.01
CA PRO A 793 -4.46 42.71 2.85
C PRO A 793 -2.95 42.57 3.01
N SER A 794 -2.51 42.14 4.19
CA SER A 794 -1.08 41.91 4.44
C SER A 794 -0.54 40.83 3.50
N ALA A 795 0.75 40.89 3.13
CA ALA A 795 1.37 39.87 2.25
C ALA A 795 1.24 38.42 2.80
N ALA A 796 0.96 38.28 4.10
CA ALA A 796 0.64 37.00 4.72
C ALA A 796 -0.72 36.43 4.26
N GLU A 797 -1.75 37.27 4.09
CA GLU A 797 -3.10 36.82 3.67
C GLU A 797 -3.13 36.32 2.22
N TYR A 798 -2.39 36.96 1.30
CA TYR A 798 -2.27 36.47 -0.09
C TYR A 798 -1.51 35.14 -0.20
N THR A 799 -0.47 34.96 0.63
CA THR A 799 0.27 33.68 0.69
C THR A 799 -0.63 32.57 1.23
N GLN A 800 -1.55 32.92 2.13
CA GLN A 800 -2.51 32.02 2.75
C GLN A 800 -3.69 31.66 1.82
N GLU A 801 -4.16 32.59 0.98
CA GLU A 801 -5.18 32.30 -0.06
C GLU A 801 -4.65 31.37 -1.17
N MET A 802 -3.38 31.53 -1.60
CA MET A 802 -2.78 30.60 -2.58
C MET A 802 -2.43 29.22 -1.99
N MET A 803 -2.33 29.14 -0.66
CA MET A 803 -2.13 27.91 0.12
C MET A 803 -3.42 27.44 0.83
N GLU A 804 -4.61 27.77 0.33
CA GLU A 804 -5.82 27.07 0.78
C GLU A 804 -5.74 25.60 0.33
N GLU A 805 -5.01 24.81 1.10
CA GLU A 805 -5.23 23.38 1.23
C GLU A 805 -6.73 23.19 1.46
N GLU A 806 -7.33 22.27 0.71
CA GLU A 806 -8.76 21.94 0.73
C GLU A 806 -9.33 22.00 2.17
N ALA A 807 -9.89 23.15 2.55
CA ALA A 807 -10.34 23.39 3.91
C ALA A 807 -11.57 22.53 4.16
N ARG A 808 -11.36 21.40 4.85
CA ARG A 808 -12.47 20.50 5.22
C ARG A 808 -13.31 21.20 6.28
N ARG A 809 -14.62 21.27 6.05
CA ARG A 809 -15.56 21.69 7.10
C ARG A 809 -15.41 20.76 8.30
N GLU A 810 -15.08 21.34 9.45
CA GLU A 810 -14.89 20.64 10.71
C GLU A 810 -16.23 20.41 11.43
N GLY A 811 -16.34 19.27 12.11
CA GLY A 811 -17.51 18.93 12.93
C GLY A 811 -18.51 17.96 12.30
N LYS A 812 -19.75 17.94 12.83
CA LYS A 812 -20.79 17.00 12.40
C LYS A 812 -21.36 17.40 11.04
N VAL A 813 -21.68 16.41 10.21
CA VAL A 813 -22.40 16.64 8.95
C VAL A 813 -23.75 17.31 9.24
N GLU A 814 -23.98 18.48 8.64
CA GLU A 814 -25.22 19.23 8.82
C GLU A 814 -26.43 18.43 8.32
N LEU A 815 -27.55 18.46 9.08
CA LEU A 815 -28.83 17.84 8.68
C LEU A 815 -29.33 18.31 7.31
N ALA A 816 -28.93 19.52 6.88
CA ALA A 816 -29.22 20.04 5.55
C ALA A 816 -28.66 19.16 4.42
N VAL A 817 -27.49 18.54 4.63
CA VAL A 817 -26.86 17.62 3.66
C VAL A 817 -27.73 16.38 3.49
N TYR A 818 -28.13 15.73 4.58
CA TYR A 818 -29.04 14.58 4.53
C TYR A 818 -30.39 14.94 3.89
N LYS A 819 -30.96 16.10 4.23
CA LYS A 819 -32.21 16.59 3.62
C LYS A 819 -32.06 16.78 2.10
N LYS A 820 -30.92 17.30 1.62
CA LYS A 820 -30.63 17.40 0.19
C LYS A 820 -30.59 16.02 -0.47
N TYR A 821 -29.91 15.04 0.12
CA TYR A 821 -29.88 13.67 -0.42
C TYR A 821 -31.27 13.03 -0.52
N VAL A 822 -32.10 13.16 0.52
CA VAL A 822 -33.49 12.66 0.51
C VAL A 822 -34.33 13.39 -0.55
N SER A 823 -34.15 14.71 -0.68
CA SER A 823 -34.84 15.51 -1.70
C SER A 823 -34.45 15.09 -3.12
N PHE A 824 -33.16 14.81 -3.38
CA PHE A 824 -32.68 14.36 -4.68
C PHE A 824 -33.09 12.93 -5.02
N SER A 825 -33.13 12.04 -4.02
CA SER A 825 -33.62 10.67 -4.22
C SER A 825 -35.13 10.60 -4.46
N GLY A 826 -35.88 11.64 -4.08
CA GLY A 826 -37.34 11.68 -4.12
C GLY A 826 -37.97 11.06 -2.87
N SER A 827 -39.03 11.69 -2.38
CA SER A 827 -39.75 11.28 -1.15
C SER A 827 -40.37 9.88 -1.27
N PHE A 828 -40.93 9.55 -2.43
CA PHE A 828 -41.55 8.23 -2.69
C PHE A 828 -40.53 7.09 -2.60
N ILE A 829 -39.40 7.18 -3.30
CA ILE A 829 -38.35 6.15 -3.30
C ILE A 829 -37.77 5.99 -1.88
N SER A 830 -37.55 7.10 -1.18
CA SER A 830 -37.06 7.08 0.20
C SER A 830 -38.02 6.32 1.14
N VAL A 831 -39.33 6.54 1.02
CA VAL A 831 -40.34 5.80 1.79
C VAL A 831 -40.33 4.31 1.45
N VAL A 832 -40.22 3.94 0.18
CA VAL A 832 -40.14 2.54 -0.26
C VAL A 832 -38.89 1.84 0.30
N ILE A 833 -37.75 2.53 0.35
CA ILE A 833 -36.52 1.99 0.95
C ILE A 833 -36.73 1.70 2.44
N VAL A 834 -37.29 2.65 3.20
CA VAL A 834 -37.58 2.46 4.63
C VAL A 834 -38.56 1.30 4.85
N LEU A 835 -39.64 1.23 4.05
CA LEU A 835 -40.63 0.16 4.13
C LEU A 835 -39.99 -1.21 3.83
N SER A 836 -39.12 -1.30 2.83
CA SER A 836 -38.46 -2.56 2.46
C SER A 836 -37.47 -3.02 3.55
N ALA A 837 -36.72 -2.10 4.17
CA ALA A 837 -35.87 -2.41 5.31
C ALA A 837 -36.68 -2.92 6.52
N LEU A 838 -37.80 -2.27 6.84
CA LEU A 838 -38.72 -2.71 7.90
C LEU A 838 -39.30 -4.09 7.61
N SER A 839 -39.70 -4.35 6.37
CA SER A 839 -40.22 -5.65 5.93
C SER A 839 -39.17 -6.75 6.06
N MET A 840 -37.92 -6.49 5.63
CA MET A 840 -36.80 -7.42 5.78
C MET A 840 -36.55 -7.79 7.26
N GLN A 841 -36.51 -6.80 8.15
CA GLN A 841 -36.28 -7.05 9.58
C GLN A 841 -37.46 -7.78 10.23
N THR A 842 -38.70 -7.42 9.85
CA THR A 842 -39.92 -8.07 10.34
C THR A 842 -39.95 -9.54 9.93
N SER A 843 -39.61 -9.85 8.68
CA SER A 843 -39.53 -11.22 8.17
C SER A 843 -38.49 -12.06 8.93
N ARG A 844 -37.30 -11.48 9.19
CA ARG A 844 -36.24 -12.15 9.95
C ARG A 844 -36.67 -12.48 11.38
N ASN A 845 -37.22 -11.50 12.09
CA ASN A 845 -37.72 -11.71 13.46
C ASN A 845 -38.91 -12.69 13.48
N GLY A 846 -39.78 -12.65 12.46
CA GLY A 846 -40.89 -13.58 12.30
C GLY A 846 -40.43 -15.03 12.14
N ASN A 847 -39.35 -15.27 11.42
CA ASN A 847 -38.75 -16.60 11.29
C ASN A 847 -38.22 -17.11 12.63
N ASP A 848 -37.50 -16.27 13.39
CA ASP A 848 -36.97 -16.65 14.70
C ASP A 848 -38.10 -16.93 15.72
N LEU A 849 -39.17 -16.13 15.71
CA LEU A 849 -40.37 -16.36 16.51
C LEU A 849 -41.07 -17.67 16.16
N TRP A 850 -41.23 -17.95 14.87
CA TRP A 850 -41.84 -19.18 14.40
C TRP A 850 -41.04 -20.41 14.84
N LEU A 851 -39.71 -20.34 14.69
CA LEU A 851 -38.81 -21.42 15.08
C LEU A 851 -38.87 -21.68 16.59
N SER A 852 -38.95 -20.63 17.41
CA SER A 852 -39.15 -20.77 18.86
C SER A 852 -40.48 -21.46 19.20
N TYR A 853 -41.57 -21.02 18.56
CA TYR A 853 -42.89 -21.63 18.75
C TYR A 853 -42.91 -23.12 18.35
N TRP A 854 -42.22 -23.47 17.26
CA TRP A 854 -42.13 -24.85 16.79
C TRP A 854 -41.37 -25.76 17.77
N VAL A 855 -40.27 -25.27 18.36
CA VAL A 855 -39.50 -26.02 19.37
C VAL A 855 -40.34 -26.30 20.62
N ASP A 856 -41.17 -25.36 21.04
CA ASP A 856 -42.00 -25.50 22.24
C ASP A 856 -43.20 -26.43 22.01
N THR A 857 -43.78 -26.45 20.81
CA THR A 857 -44.95 -27.28 20.48
C THR A 857 -44.62 -28.75 20.22
N THR A 858 -43.37 -29.07 19.87
CA THR A 858 -42.91 -30.45 19.62
C THR A 858 -42.58 -31.21 20.90
N LYS A 859 -42.30 -30.52 22.02
CA LYS A 859 -42.18 -31.12 23.35
C LYS A 859 -43.57 -31.22 23.97
N GLY A 860 -44.21 -32.38 23.89
CA GLY A 860 -45.58 -32.64 24.38
C GLY A 860 -45.83 -32.51 25.90
N GLY A 861 -45.39 -31.41 26.53
CA GLY A 861 -45.72 -31.06 27.90
C GLY A 861 -47.03 -30.26 27.94
N GLN A 862 -48.13 -30.91 28.33
CA GLN A 862 -49.34 -30.21 28.75
C GLN A 862 -48.99 -29.29 29.94
N GLY A 863 -49.11 -27.97 29.76
CA GLY A 863 -49.19 -27.02 30.88
C GLY A 863 -48.12 -25.94 31.01
N ALA A 864 -47.50 -25.44 29.93
CA ALA A 864 -46.77 -24.16 30.03
C ALA A 864 -47.74 -23.01 29.73
N MET A 865 -48.23 -22.35 30.78
CA MET A 865 -48.93 -21.07 30.67
C MET A 865 -48.04 -20.10 29.88
N TYR A 866 -48.52 -19.63 28.73
CA TYR A 866 -47.78 -18.71 27.85
C TYR A 866 -47.19 -17.56 28.66
N SER A 867 -45.87 -17.48 28.73
CA SER A 867 -45.23 -16.29 29.28
C SER A 867 -45.36 -15.18 28.25
N THR A 868 -46.39 -14.35 28.40
CA THR A 868 -46.51 -13.05 27.73
C THR A 868 -45.21 -12.26 27.84
N SER A 869 -44.41 -12.46 28.89
CA SER A 869 -43.07 -11.88 29.04
C SER A 869 -42.06 -12.33 27.98
N PHE A 870 -42.12 -13.56 27.43
CA PHE A 870 -41.22 -13.99 26.34
C PHE A 870 -41.52 -13.24 25.02
N TYR A 871 -42.79 -13.16 24.64
CA TYR A 871 -43.23 -12.40 23.46
C TYR A 871 -43.01 -10.89 23.63
N LEU A 872 -43.12 -10.37 24.86
CA LEU A 872 -42.90 -8.95 25.17
C LEU A 872 -41.40 -8.62 25.15
N VAL A 873 -40.53 -9.47 25.70
CA VAL A 873 -39.07 -9.34 25.57
C VAL A 873 -38.63 -9.44 24.11
N HIS A 874 -39.20 -10.36 23.33
CA HIS A 874 -38.87 -10.48 21.91
C HIS A 874 -39.36 -9.29 21.08
N ASN A 875 -40.54 -8.72 21.38
CA ASN A 875 -41.00 -7.46 20.76
C ASN A 875 -40.15 -6.25 21.17
N VAL A 876 -39.69 -6.18 22.43
CA VAL A 876 -38.78 -5.13 22.91
C VAL A 876 -37.41 -5.25 22.25
N VAL A 877 -36.86 -6.47 22.13
CA VAL A 877 -35.60 -6.71 21.41
C VAL A 877 -35.76 -6.48 19.90
N GLY A 878 -36.91 -6.85 19.32
CA GLY A 878 -37.27 -6.61 17.93
C GLY A 878 -37.40 -5.12 17.59
N SER A 879 -38.08 -4.34 18.44
CA SER A 879 -38.17 -2.89 18.30
C SER A 879 -36.82 -2.20 18.55
N PHE A 880 -36.02 -2.68 19.51
CA PHE A 880 -34.67 -2.17 19.77
C PHE A 880 -33.70 -2.48 18.62
N THR A 881 -33.83 -3.63 17.95
CA THR A 881 -33.04 -3.99 16.77
C THR A 881 -33.47 -3.22 15.53
N ILE A 882 -34.77 -2.98 15.34
CA ILE A 882 -35.29 -2.09 14.30
C ILE A 882 -34.77 -0.66 14.53
N PHE A 883 -34.84 -0.15 15.77
CA PHE A 883 -34.33 1.17 16.14
C PHE A 883 -32.81 1.26 15.95
N ARG A 884 -32.06 0.24 16.36
CA ARG A 884 -30.61 0.17 16.18
C ARG A 884 -30.21 0.09 14.70
N SER A 885 -30.94 -0.68 13.89
CA SER A 885 -30.71 -0.79 12.45
C SER A 885 -31.04 0.53 11.73
N PHE A 886 -32.04 1.27 12.21
CA PHE A 886 -32.37 2.59 11.69
C PHE A 886 -31.28 3.61 12.07
N MET A 887 -30.82 3.59 13.32
CA MET A 887 -29.74 4.48 13.79
C MET A 887 -28.38 4.16 13.15
N SER A 888 -28.04 2.89 12.92
CA SER A 888 -26.76 2.51 12.29
C SER A 888 -26.70 2.75 10.78
N HIS A 889 -27.83 3.10 10.15
CA HIS A 889 -27.88 3.50 8.74
C HIS A 889 -27.98 5.03 8.57
N ILE A 890 -28.20 5.77 9.65
CA ILE A 890 -28.30 7.24 9.67
C ILE A 890 -26.99 7.88 10.17
N LEU A 891 -26.28 7.21 11.08
CA LEU A 891 -24.88 7.48 11.43
C LEU A 891 -23.96 6.79 10.43
#